data_AF-A0A2D5AUA9-F1
#
_entry.id   AF-A0A2D5AUA9-F1
#
_cell.length_a   1.000
_cell.length_b   1.000
_cell.length_c   1.000
_cell.angle_alpha   90.00
_cell.angle_beta   90.00
_cell.angle_gamma   90.00
#
_symmetry.space_group_name_H-M   'P 1'
#
loop_
_entity.id
_entity.type
_entity.pdbx_description
1 polymer ?
#
loop_
_entity_poly.entity_id
_entity_poly.type
_entity_poly.pdbx_seq_one_letter_code
_entity_poly.pdbx_strand_id
1 'polypeptide(L)'
;MRRICPTMGSHRQTWLTLKVRELWGIDPRSLAFFRIGLGVMLISDLVKRSMSFREHYTSEGIFPLEAAKSLEPDSILFQIYLISDSFHFQAFLFLIAAVLAVLLILGYRTRLVTLLSLVFVVSLVRRNPYATHTGDVLLQAMTFWALFLPLGSVFSLDRKQGRTKPLEGHVVSIGTVAVLLQLVVFYLFAGILKHRHDVWMRGEALWVFTNIEEYTRGFGLLLKDYPGLCKVLTYCTLALEMGGPIFLFSPWFTGPIRTVTVFLFAGFHLGIQLTVYIGIFEILSIVCVCLFLPAWFWDRLSLFLPGAWVAPRDALRTRFLHCGSAPSPVTGPPSLAQRVGSRFGQVFCGTALVLMLFGNWNNPREKPLKLPSLIDDYGKQLALQQNWNIFSDIENTFYGWFLVLGQLEDGRIVNVLEDRDFDGVSRPAHFAKFFPNHNTRRFWRLMSRTPNRWLHVYVGSYLVDEWNRTHADKLKRVAAYHVGNEPGRGEEHQRLIPLFHYPTEPIDPRTLPQQERADFNTKREAWKRRLLGVPRRLQVSDDEGIELVHRLEEIMGGREAWNRLRHISWVYPGPRKHTWDKASGDVRIEAEGLLILMNVGTRAGRVYQNGVLVKDAVRLRELLDQGYRWWVNDSYWLVMPWKLLDPGVAVRYRGEGKFADGRTSDLLSVLFNGVGTTPRNRYLLALDRETGLLEQWSFFRDLGDKSPVFTRPWSEWRAYDGVLLATDKGNRHDWQIKTPRELPPEVYSAP
;
A
#
# COMPACT_ATOMS: atom_id res chain seq x y z
N MET A 1 -21.91 -3.58 -60.18
CA MET A 1 -22.23 -2.29 -60.83
C MET A 1 -21.72 -1.13 -59.97
N ARG A 2 -20.91 -0.28 -60.62
CA ARG A 2 -20.26 0.99 -60.23
C ARG A 2 -20.71 1.67 -58.92
N ARG A 3 -19.74 1.95 -58.03
CA ARG A 3 -19.76 3.16 -57.17
C ARG A 3 -18.42 3.89 -57.26
N ILE A 4 -18.47 4.89 -58.13
CA ILE A 4 -17.76 6.17 -58.21
C ILE A 4 -16.71 6.37 -57.10
N CYS A 5 -15.46 6.36 -57.52
CA CYS A 5 -14.29 6.81 -56.78
C CYS A 5 -14.16 8.33 -56.97
N PRO A 6 -14.18 9.18 -55.93
CA PRO A 6 -13.79 10.57 -56.08
C PRO A 6 -12.26 10.64 -56.05
N THR A 7 -11.70 11.14 -57.14
CA THR A 7 -10.31 11.52 -57.30
C THR A 7 -9.96 12.71 -56.40
N MET A 8 -9.08 12.51 -55.41
CA MET A 8 -8.32 13.60 -54.78
C MET A 8 -6.91 13.13 -54.37
N GLY A 9 -5.90 13.82 -54.91
CA GLY A 9 -4.62 14.17 -54.27
C GLY A 9 -3.80 13.12 -53.50
N SER A 10 -2.76 12.62 -54.16
CA SER A 10 -1.48 12.09 -53.65
C SER A 10 -1.26 11.99 -52.13
N HIS A 11 -1.52 10.81 -51.56
CA HIS A 11 -0.61 10.03 -50.72
C HIS A 11 -1.24 8.64 -50.57
N ARG A 12 -0.69 7.60 -51.21
CA ARG A 12 -1.15 6.21 -51.01
C ARG A 12 -0.86 5.81 -49.56
N GLN A 13 -1.81 6.03 -48.65
CA GLN A 13 -1.72 5.47 -47.30
C GLN A 13 -1.82 3.95 -47.42
N THR A 14 -0.80 3.24 -46.96
CA THR A 14 -0.82 1.77 -46.94
C THR A 14 -1.91 1.29 -45.99
N TRP A 15 -2.48 0.11 -46.27
CA TRP A 15 -3.44 -0.55 -45.37
C TRP A 15 -2.93 -0.60 -43.92
N LEU A 16 -1.63 -0.85 -43.74
CA LEU A 16 -0.97 -0.85 -42.44
C LEU A 16 -1.07 0.51 -41.74
N THR A 17 -0.86 1.61 -42.46
CA THR A 17 -0.94 2.98 -41.90
C THR A 17 -2.36 3.31 -41.44
N LEU A 18 -3.38 2.91 -42.22
CA LEU A 18 -4.78 3.07 -41.84
C LEU A 18 -5.14 2.23 -40.62
N LYS A 19 -4.64 0.99 -40.56
CA LYS A 19 -4.89 0.08 -39.44
C LYS A 19 -4.24 0.53 -38.14
N VAL A 20 -2.99 1.00 -38.20
CA VAL A 20 -2.30 1.60 -37.04
C VAL A 20 -3.08 2.82 -36.53
N ARG A 21 -3.61 3.66 -37.44
CA ARG A 21 -4.44 4.81 -37.05
C ARG A 21 -5.76 4.41 -36.42
N GLU A 22 -6.38 3.33 -36.87
CA GLU A 22 -7.62 2.81 -36.30
C GLU A 22 -7.42 2.23 -34.88
N LEU A 23 -6.31 1.53 -34.67
CA LEU A 23 -5.99 0.89 -33.39
C LEU A 23 -5.49 1.87 -32.33
N TRP A 24 -4.53 2.72 -32.69
CA TRP A 24 -3.83 3.63 -31.77
C TRP A 24 -4.39 5.04 -31.76
N GLY A 25 -5.39 5.29 -32.61
CA GLY A 25 -6.08 6.55 -32.70
C GLY A 25 -7.26 6.65 -31.76
N ILE A 26 -7.53 7.89 -31.34
CA ILE A 26 -8.68 8.24 -30.51
C ILE A 26 -9.60 9.15 -31.31
N ASP A 27 -10.91 8.86 -31.29
CA ASP A 27 -11.93 9.71 -31.87
C ASP A 27 -12.02 11.05 -31.09
N PRO A 28 -12.04 12.21 -31.76
CA PRO A 28 -12.15 13.51 -31.09
C PRO A 28 -13.35 13.65 -30.14
N ARG A 29 -14.46 12.95 -30.38
CA ARG A 29 -15.64 12.93 -29.48
C ARG A 29 -15.33 12.19 -28.19
N SER A 30 -14.56 11.10 -28.25
CA SER A 30 -14.06 10.38 -27.07
C SER A 30 -13.11 11.25 -26.24
N LEU A 31 -12.27 12.07 -26.89
CA LEU A 31 -11.42 13.04 -26.18
C LEU A 31 -12.25 14.10 -25.46
N ALA A 32 -13.33 14.60 -26.08
CA ALA A 32 -14.24 15.55 -25.46
C ALA A 32 -14.98 14.94 -24.26
N PHE A 33 -15.49 13.71 -24.40
CA PHE A 33 -16.12 12.97 -23.31
C PHE A 33 -15.14 12.74 -22.15
N PHE A 34 -13.92 12.31 -22.46
CA PHE A 34 -12.87 12.14 -21.46
C PHE A 34 -12.53 13.45 -20.74
N ARG A 35 -12.43 14.58 -21.45
CA ARG A 35 -12.18 15.89 -20.82
C ARG A 35 -13.28 16.26 -19.83
N ILE A 36 -14.55 16.11 -20.22
CA ILE A 36 -15.70 16.40 -19.36
C ILE A 36 -15.70 15.47 -18.16
N GLY A 37 -15.55 14.16 -18.38
CA GLY A 37 -15.48 13.17 -17.33
C GLY A 37 -14.33 13.44 -16.35
N LEU A 38 -13.12 13.74 -16.85
CA LEU A 38 -11.97 14.06 -16.03
C LEU A 38 -12.21 15.28 -15.13
N GLY A 39 -12.79 16.35 -15.68
CA GLY A 39 -13.17 17.52 -14.90
C GLY A 39 -14.23 17.21 -13.83
N VAL A 40 -15.23 16.38 -14.16
CA VAL A 40 -16.23 15.90 -13.19
C VAL A 40 -15.59 15.05 -12.09
N MET A 41 -14.61 14.22 -12.43
CA MET A 41 -13.89 13.40 -11.45
C MET A 41 -13.03 14.25 -10.51
N LEU A 42 -12.40 15.32 -11.01
CA LEU A 42 -11.68 16.29 -10.17
C LEU A 42 -12.62 16.99 -9.18
N ILE A 43 -13.80 17.42 -9.62
CA ILE A 43 -14.82 17.99 -8.72
C ILE A 43 -15.29 16.94 -7.71
N SER A 44 -15.55 15.72 -8.16
CA SER A 44 -16.03 14.63 -7.29
C SER A 44 -15.01 14.27 -6.20
N ASP A 45 -13.72 14.29 -6.52
CA ASP A 45 -12.64 14.13 -5.56
C ASP A 45 -12.64 15.26 -4.52
N LEU A 46 -12.68 16.52 -4.97
CA LEU A 46 -12.72 17.69 -4.09
C LEU A 46 -13.93 17.69 -3.15
N VAL A 47 -15.12 17.36 -3.67
CA VAL A 47 -16.36 17.27 -2.86
C VAL A 47 -16.28 16.15 -1.83
N LYS A 48 -15.68 15.01 -2.16
CA LYS A 48 -15.51 13.93 -1.18
C LYS A 48 -14.51 14.33 -0.10
N ARG A 49 -13.37 14.90 -0.49
CA ARG A 49 -12.32 15.38 0.44
C ARG A 49 -12.80 16.53 1.31
N SER A 50 -13.71 17.37 0.83
CA SER A 50 -14.23 18.48 1.62
C SER A 50 -15.08 18.02 2.82
N MET A 51 -15.64 16.80 2.78
CA MET A 51 -16.40 16.22 3.91
C MET A 51 -15.54 16.00 5.17
N SER A 52 -14.23 15.85 5.02
CA SER A 52 -13.27 15.75 6.12
C SER A 52 -12.14 16.78 5.97
N PHE A 53 -12.52 17.98 5.50
CA PHE A 53 -11.61 19.07 5.18
C PHE A 53 -10.74 19.52 6.37
N ARG A 54 -11.40 19.87 7.49
CA ARG A 54 -10.71 20.32 8.72
C ARG A 54 -9.81 19.22 9.27
N GLU A 55 -10.33 18.00 9.32
CA GLU A 55 -9.63 16.81 9.81
C GLU A 55 -8.33 16.53 9.05
N HIS A 56 -8.31 16.59 7.72
CA HIS A 56 -7.14 16.12 6.95
C HIS A 56 -6.21 17.20 6.40
N TYR A 57 -6.67 18.45 6.29
CA TYR A 57 -5.94 19.47 5.53
C TYR A 57 -5.52 20.68 6.35
N THR A 58 -6.05 20.84 7.57
CA THR A 58 -5.82 22.03 8.39
C THR A 58 -4.88 21.77 9.58
N SER A 59 -4.38 22.84 10.18
CA SER A 59 -3.53 22.80 11.38
C SER A 59 -4.23 22.21 12.61
N GLU A 60 -5.57 22.25 12.63
CA GLU A 60 -6.40 21.70 13.71
C GLU A 60 -6.71 20.21 13.52
N GLY A 61 -6.25 19.61 12.43
CA GLY A 61 -6.62 18.25 12.04
C GLY A 61 -5.68 17.16 12.52
N ILE A 62 -5.96 15.92 12.11
CA ILE A 62 -5.12 14.74 12.38
C ILE A 62 -3.83 14.70 11.55
N PHE A 63 -3.70 15.58 10.55
CA PHE A 63 -2.56 15.62 9.64
C PHE A 63 -2.11 17.06 9.33
N PRO A 64 -1.59 17.80 10.33
CA PRO A 64 -1.13 19.18 10.16
C PRO A 64 0.08 19.28 9.22
N LEU A 65 0.48 20.51 8.87
CA LEU A 65 1.59 20.75 7.94
C LEU A 65 2.91 20.17 8.45
N GLU A 66 3.14 20.21 9.76
CA GLU A 66 4.31 19.61 10.40
C GLU A 66 4.39 18.10 10.10
N ALA A 67 3.28 17.38 10.30
CA ALA A 67 3.15 15.96 9.98
C ALA A 67 3.37 15.65 8.49
N ALA A 68 2.93 16.54 7.60
CA ALA A 68 3.14 16.38 6.17
C ALA A 68 4.60 16.62 5.75
N LYS A 69 5.27 17.60 6.37
CA LYS A 69 6.68 17.92 6.10
C LYS A 69 7.63 16.89 6.69
N SER A 70 7.30 16.29 7.83
CA SER A 70 8.11 15.23 8.47
C SER A 70 8.19 13.95 7.63
N LEU A 71 7.34 13.80 6.61
CA LEU A 71 7.42 12.70 5.66
C LEU A 71 8.47 12.90 4.56
N GLU A 72 9.13 14.06 4.50
CA GLU A 72 10.08 14.42 3.43
C GLU A 72 9.47 14.20 2.04
N PRO A 73 8.66 15.16 1.53
CA PRO A 73 7.95 15.00 0.26
C PRO A 73 8.87 14.49 -0.86
N ASP A 74 8.39 13.50 -1.61
CA ASP A 74 9.13 12.75 -2.63
C ASP A 74 9.60 13.59 -3.84
N SER A 75 9.19 14.85 -3.91
CA SER A 75 9.44 15.76 -5.02
C SER A 75 9.25 17.21 -4.58
N ILE A 76 10.13 18.12 -5.02
CA ILE A 76 10.00 19.56 -4.84
C ILE A 76 8.91 20.20 -5.72
N LEU A 77 8.44 19.49 -6.75
CA LEU A 77 7.38 19.97 -7.63
C LEU A 77 6.01 19.79 -6.95
N PHE A 78 5.00 20.53 -7.42
CA PHE A 78 3.60 20.33 -7.01
C PHE A 78 3.39 20.29 -5.47
N GLN A 79 3.87 21.33 -4.77
CA GLN A 79 3.77 21.42 -3.30
C GLN A 79 2.91 22.60 -2.81
N ILE A 80 2.01 23.15 -3.65
CA ILE A 80 1.21 24.33 -3.27
C ILE A 80 0.37 24.13 -2.00
N TYR A 81 -0.13 22.91 -1.76
CA TYR A 81 -0.87 22.56 -0.55
C TYR A 81 0.00 22.44 0.72
N LEU A 82 1.33 22.45 0.60
CA LEU A 82 2.29 22.43 1.70
C LEU A 82 2.81 23.83 2.09
N ILE A 83 2.26 24.90 1.50
CA ILE A 83 2.65 26.27 1.83
C ILE A 83 2.10 26.69 3.20
N SER A 84 0.81 26.42 3.46
CA SER A 84 0.13 26.72 4.73
C SER A 84 -1.01 25.74 4.92
N ASP A 85 -1.30 25.34 6.15
CA ASP A 85 -2.44 24.54 6.58
C ASP A 85 -3.50 25.35 7.33
N SER A 86 -3.49 26.69 7.23
CA SER A 86 -4.60 27.48 7.73
C SER A 86 -5.90 27.13 6.98
N PHE A 87 -7.02 27.08 7.71
CA PHE A 87 -8.32 26.73 7.14
C PHE A 87 -8.65 27.55 5.89
N HIS A 88 -8.49 28.88 5.96
CA HIS A 88 -8.82 29.79 4.86
C HIS A 88 -7.93 29.59 3.63
N PHE A 89 -6.62 29.36 3.83
CA PHE A 89 -5.70 29.13 2.72
C PHE A 89 -6.02 27.82 2.00
N GLN A 90 -6.25 26.75 2.76
CA GLN A 90 -6.64 25.46 2.21
C GLN A 90 -7.99 25.56 1.47
N ALA A 91 -8.96 26.30 2.01
CA ALA A 91 -10.28 26.46 1.40
C ALA A 91 -10.18 27.25 0.09
N PHE A 92 -9.32 28.27 0.05
CA PHE A 92 -9.01 29.02 -1.16
C PHE A 92 -8.39 28.13 -2.25
N LEU A 93 -7.44 27.25 -1.91
CA LEU A 93 -6.86 26.31 -2.87
C LEU A 93 -7.89 25.29 -3.39
N PHE A 94 -8.78 24.78 -2.53
CA PHE A 94 -9.89 23.91 -2.95
C PHE A 94 -10.84 24.63 -3.92
N LEU A 95 -11.16 25.90 -3.66
CA LEU A 95 -12.01 26.70 -4.55
C LEU A 95 -11.34 26.92 -5.92
N ILE A 96 -10.05 27.25 -5.95
CA ILE A 96 -9.32 27.38 -7.22
C ILE A 96 -9.32 26.05 -7.98
N ALA A 97 -9.03 24.94 -7.31
CA ALA A 97 -9.06 23.61 -7.92
C ALA A 97 -10.44 23.29 -8.52
N ALA A 98 -11.52 23.63 -7.82
CA ALA A 98 -12.89 23.44 -8.30
C ALA A 98 -13.17 24.31 -9.54
N VAL A 99 -12.76 25.58 -9.54
CA VAL A 99 -12.90 26.48 -10.69
C VAL A 99 -12.10 25.95 -11.89
N LEU A 100 -10.86 25.50 -11.69
CA LEU A 100 -10.04 24.89 -12.74
C LEU A 100 -10.72 23.64 -13.32
N ALA A 101 -11.31 22.79 -12.48
CA ALA A 101 -12.05 21.62 -12.93
C ALA A 101 -13.29 22.00 -13.76
N VAL A 102 -14.05 23.03 -13.36
CA VAL A 102 -15.17 23.57 -14.16
C VAL A 102 -14.69 24.13 -15.49
N LEU A 103 -13.61 24.91 -15.51
CA LEU A 103 -13.02 25.42 -16.75
C LEU A 103 -12.54 24.29 -17.67
N LEU A 104 -12.04 23.19 -17.09
CA LEU A 104 -11.69 21.98 -17.83
C LEU A 104 -12.92 21.31 -18.45
N ILE A 105 -14.06 21.24 -17.73
CA ILE A 105 -15.36 20.75 -18.23
C ILE A 105 -15.92 21.63 -19.34
N LEU A 106 -15.68 22.93 -19.31
CA LEU A 106 -16.09 23.86 -20.37
C LEU A 106 -15.10 23.87 -21.55
N GLY A 107 -13.86 23.46 -21.32
CA GLY A 107 -12.81 23.41 -22.34
C GLY A 107 -12.34 24.82 -22.69
N TYR A 108 -12.16 25.64 -21.64
CA TYR A 108 -11.64 26.99 -21.75
C TYR A 108 -10.15 27.00 -21.40
N ARG A 109 -9.30 27.52 -22.30
CA ARG A 109 -7.83 27.51 -22.15
C ARG A 109 -7.32 26.11 -21.78
N THR A 110 -7.86 25.10 -22.45
CA THR A 110 -7.86 23.69 -22.04
C THR A 110 -6.48 23.20 -21.64
N ARG A 111 -5.43 23.46 -22.44
CA ARG A 111 -4.06 23.00 -22.12
C ARG A 111 -3.51 23.62 -20.82
N LEU A 112 -3.69 24.93 -20.64
CA LEU A 112 -3.23 25.63 -19.44
C LEU A 112 -4.02 25.15 -18.22
N VAL A 113 -5.34 25.04 -18.35
CA VAL A 113 -6.20 24.56 -17.27
C VAL A 113 -5.88 23.12 -16.89
N THR A 114 -5.63 22.21 -17.85
CA THR A 114 -5.16 20.85 -17.55
C THR A 114 -3.84 20.85 -16.78
N LEU A 115 -2.88 21.72 -17.15
CA LEU A 115 -1.61 21.86 -16.43
C LEU A 115 -1.81 22.32 -14.98
N LEU A 116 -2.63 23.35 -14.79
CA LEU A 116 -2.94 23.84 -13.45
C LEU A 116 -3.71 22.80 -12.64
N SER A 117 -4.68 22.10 -13.23
CA SER A 117 -5.38 21.00 -12.57
C SER A 117 -4.43 19.87 -12.17
N LEU A 118 -3.42 19.54 -12.99
CA LEU A 118 -2.37 18.59 -12.63
C LEU A 118 -1.60 19.05 -11.40
N VAL A 119 -1.14 20.31 -11.39
CA VAL A 119 -0.40 20.90 -10.26
C VAL A 119 -1.22 20.78 -8.97
N PHE A 120 -2.50 21.12 -9.02
CA PHE A 120 -3.38 21.08 -7.85
C PHE A 120 -3.69 19.65 -7.40
N VAL A 121 -4.04 18.72 -8.30
CA VAL A 121 -4.40 17.36 -7.90
C VAL A 121 -3.20 16.59 -7.35
N VAL A 122 -2.02 16.71 -7.99
CA VAL A 122 -0.80 16.06 -7.49
C VAL A 122 -0.42 16.65 -6.13
N SER A 123 -0.49 17.97 -5.99
CA SER A 123 -0.15 18.63 -4.73
C SER A 123 -1.12 18.27 -3.60
N LEU A 124 -2.42 18.18 -3.90
CA LEU A 124 -3.44 17.78 -2.93
C LEU A 124 -3.22 16.33 -2.45
N VAL A 125 -2.86 15.42 -3.35
CA VAL A 125 -2.58 14.03 -2.99
C VAL A 125 -1.30 13.91 -2.17
N ARG A 126 -0.24 14.66 -2.53
CA ARG A 126 1.01 14.73 -1.75
C ARG A 126 0.83 15.36 -0.36
N ARG A 127 -0.17 16.22 -0.17
CA ARG A 127 -0.45 16.87 1.13
C ARG A 127 -0.80 15.87 2.23
N ASN A 128 -1.42 14.75 1.88
CA ASN A 128 -1.73 13.69 2.83
C ASN A 128 -1.66 12.30 2.17
N PRO A 129 -0.46 11.69 2.11
CA PRO A 129 -0.27 10.36 1.52
C PRO A 129 -1.04 9.24 2.22
N TYR A 130 -1.42 9.42 3.49
CA TYR A 130 -2.20 8.43 4.24
C TYR A 130 -3.67 8.38 3.81
N ALA A 131 -4.19 9.48 3.27
CA ALA A 131 -5.53 9.58 2.72
C ALA A 131 -5.60 9.16 1.23
N THR A 132 -4.49 8.70 0.66
CA THR A 132 -4.36 8.37 -0.77
C THR A 132 -4.79 6.94 -1.07
N HIS A 133 -5.57 6.77 -2.13
CA HIS A 133 -6.00 5.48 -2.64
C HIS A 133 -5.73 5.35 -4.15
N THR A 134 -5.97 4.17 -4.72
CA THR A 134 -5.59 3.90 -6.11
C THR A 134 -6.35 4.75 -7.15
N GLY A 135 -7.54 5.25 -6.81
CA GLY A 135 -8.26 6.23 -7.62
C GLY A 135 -7.50 7.53 -7.80
N ASP A 136 -6.82 8.00 -6.75
CA ASP A 136 -5.98 9.21 -6.82
C ASP A 136 -4.78 9.03 -7.73
N VAL A 137 -4.16 7.85 -7.68
CA VAL A 137 -3.02 7.49 -8.53
C VAL A 137 -3.43 7.49 -10.00
N LEU A 138 -4.59 6.88 -10.32
CA LEU A 138 -5.13 6.90 -11.67
C LEU A 138 -5.53 8.33 -12.09
N LEU A 139 -6.14 9.13 -11.21
CA LEU A 139 -6.57 10.50 -11.52
C LEU A 139 -5.37 11.39 -11.88
N GLN A 140 -4.28 11.31 -11.12
CA GLN A 140 -3.04 12.02 -11.40
C GLN A 140 -2.43 11.58 -12.74
N ALA A 141 -2.30 10.27 -12.96
CA ALA A 141 -1.74 9.74 -14.21
C ALA A 141 -2.56 10.17 -15.43
N MET A 142 -3.89 10.10 -15.35
CA MET A 142 -4.77 10.48 -16.45
C MET A 142 -4.78 12.00 -16.68
N THR A 143 -4.65 12.81 -15.62
CA THR A 143 -4.48 14.27 -15.74
C THR A 143 -3.13 14.64 -16.34
N PHE A 144 -2.08 13.87 -16.05
CA PHE A 144 -0.77 14.04 -16.68
C PHE A 144 -0.83 13.74 -18.18
N TRP A 145 -1.38 12.58 -18.56
CA TRP A 145 -1.49 12.22 -19.98
C TRP A 145 -2.41 13.17 -20.76
N ALA A 146 -3.43 13.73 -20.11
CA ALA A 146 -4.32 14.73 -20.69
C ALA A 146 -3.60 15.97 -21.25
N LEU A 147 -2.41 16.33 -20.73
CA LEU A 147 -1.60 17.44 -21.22
C LEU A 147 -1.17 17.27 -22.68
N PHE A 148 -0.98 16.02 -23.10
CA PHE A 148 -0.48 15.66 -24.42
C PHE A 148 -1.60 15.37 -25.42
N LEU A 149 -2.87 15.54 -25.01
CA LEU A 149 -4.04 15.29 -25.83
C LEU A 149 -4.68 16.61 -26.32
N PRO A 150 -5.26 16.64 -27.53
CA PRO A 150 -5.95 17.83 -28.04
C PRO A 150 -7.39 17.91 -27.50
N LEU A 151 -7.53 17.96 -26.17
CA LEU A 151 -8.83 17.91 -25.47
C LEU A 151 -9.75 19.11 -25.76
N GLY A 152 -9.17 20.24 -26.17
CA GLY A 152 -9.92 21.44 -26.54
C GLY A 152 -10.47 21.44 -27.97
N SER A 153 -10.31 20.35 -28.74
CA SER A 153 -10.64 20.35 -30.18
C SER A 153 -12.12 20.13 -30.50
N VAL A 154 -12.90 19.54 -29.58
CA VAL A 154 -14.31 19.19 -29.77
C VAL A 154 -15.11 19.48 -28.50
N PHE A 155 -16.36 19.94 -28.67
CA PHE A 155 -17.31 20.31 -27.61
C PHE A 155 -16.72 21.22 -26.51
N SER A 156 -15.93 22.21 -26.91
CA SER A 156 -15.20 23.11 -25.99
C SER A 156 -15.42 24.58 -26.33
N LEU A 157 -15.25 25.46 -25.34
CA LEU A 157 -15.21 26.90 -25.55
C LEU A 157 -14.00 27.32 -26.41
N ASP A 158 -12.86 26.65 -26.29
CA ASP A 158 -11.69 26.92 -27.14
C ASP A 158 -11.98 26.65 -28.62
N ARG A 159 -12.76 25.61 -28.94
CA ARG A 159 -13.20 25.32 -30.31
C ARG A 159 -14.18 26.36 -30.81
N LYS A 160 -15.16 26.75 -29.97
CA LYS A 160 -16.14 27.79 -30.28
C LYS A 160 -15.48 29.15 -30.55
N GLN A 161 -14.40 29.47 -29.81
CA GLN A 161 -13.63 30.72 -29.95
C GLN A 161 -12.56 30.66 -31.06
N GLY A 162 -12.49 29.58 -31.85
CA GLY A 162 -11.52 29.46 -32.94
C GLY A 162 -10.07 29.22 -32.51
N ARG A 163 -9.80 28.99 -31.21
CA ARG A 163 -8.44 28.77 -30.67
C ARG A 163 -7.84 27.44 -31.10
N THR A 164 -8.68 26.47 -31.45
CA THR A 164 -8.24 25.13 -31.88
C THR A 164 -8.76 24.79 -33.27
N LYS A 165 -7.92 24.09 -34.04
CA LYS A 165 -8.28 23.56 -35.36
C LYS A 165 -9.28 22.40 -35.21
N PRO A 166 -10.26 22.28 -36.14
CA PRO A 166 -11.07 21.07 -36.22
C PRO A 166 -10.18 19.87 -36.52
N LEU A 167 -10.49 18.74 -35.88
CA LEU A 167 -9.82 17.47 -36.14
C LEU A 167 -10.79 16.55 -36.89
N GLU A 168 -10.32 16.00 -38.00
CA GLU A 168 -11.04 15.01 -38.78
C GLU A 168 -10.38 13.63 -38.60
N GLY A 169 -11.21 12.59 -38.48
CA GLY A 169 -10.73 11.22 -38.28
C GLY A 169 -10.08 10.98 -36.91
N HIS A 170 -9.18 10.00 -36.86
CA HIS A 170 -8.53 9.57 -35.63
C HIS A 170 -7.30 10.43 -35.30
N VAL A 171 -7.19 10.83 -34.03
CA VAL A 171 -5.99 11.50 -33.52
C VAL A 171 -4.97 10.47 -33.10
N VAL A 172 -3.76 10.51 -33.69
CA VAL A 172 -2.63 9.64 -33.33
C VAL A 172 -1.43 10.48 -32.98
N SER A 173 -0.86 10.23 -31.80
CA SER A 173 0.39 10.82 -31.31
C SER A 173 1.00 9.91 -30.23
N ILE A 174 2.22 10.20 -29.79
CA ILE A 174 2.80 9.50 -28.64
C ILE A 174 1.91 9.68 -27.39
N GLY A 175 1.27 10.83 -27.22
CA GLY A 175 0.31 11.06 -26.12
C GLY A 175 -0.92 10.16 -26.18
N THR A 176 -1.48 9.92 -27.38
CA THR A 176 -2.63 9.01 -27.52
C THR A 176 -2.21 7.55 -27.30
N VAL A 177 -1.04 7.15 -27.76
CA VAL A 177 -0.48 5.83 -27.46
C VAL A 177 -0.25 5.66 -25.96
N ALA A 178 0.35 6.66 -25.31
CA ALA A 178 0.68 6.60 -23.89
C ALA A 178 -0.56 6.50 -22.99
N VAL A 179 -1.61 7.30 -23.25
CA VAL A 179 -2.84 7.24 -22.44
C VAL A 179 -3.61 5.92 -22.64
N LEU A 180 -3.59 5.35 -23.85
CA LEU A 180 -4.21 4.05 -24.10
C LEU A 180 -3.41 2.93 -23.42
N LEU A 181 -2.07 2.97 -23.49
CA LEU A 181 -1.21 2.01 -22.81
C LEU A 181 -1.25 2.13 -21.28
N GLN A 182 -1.42 3.33 -20.74
CA GLN A 182 -1.65 3.54 -19.30
C GLN A 182 -2.80 2.67 -18.79
N LEU A 183 -3.89 2.55 -19.57
CA LEU A 183 -5.04 1.72 -19.21
C LEU A 183 -4.78 0.23 -19.39
N VAL A 184 -4.04 -0.16 -20.44
CA VAL A 184 -3.59 -1.54 -20.62
C VAL A 184 -2.75 -2.00 -19.43
N VAL A 185 -1.78 -1.17 -19.03
CA VAL A 185 -0.89 -1.45 -17.90
C VAL A 185 -1.68 -1.58 -16.61
N PHE A 186 -2.59 -0.65 -16.36
CA PHE A 186 -3.47 -0.71 -15.20
C PHE A 186 -4.22 -2.06 -15.11
N TYR A 187 -4.98 -2.44 -16.15
CA TYR A 187 -5.76 -3.69 -16.10
C TYR A 187 -4.88 -4.94 -16.07
N LEU A 188 -3.85 -4.99 -16.92
CA LEU A 188 -3.02 -6.18 -17.05
C LEU A 188 -2.24 -6.46 -15.75
N PHE A 189 -1.65 -5.42 -15.12
CA PHE A 189 -0.94 -5.61 -13.85
C PHE A 189 -1.89 -5.88 -12.70
N ALA A 190 -3.08 -5.29 -12.68
CA ALA A 190 -4.11 -5.65 -11.71
C ALA A 190 -4.48 -7.14 -11.79
N GLY A 191 -4.65 -7.68 -13.00
CA GLY A 191 -4.91 -9.10 -13.22
C GLY A 191 -3.71 -10.00 -12.85
N ILE A 192 -2.50 -9.64 -13.28
CA ILE A 192 -1.27 -10.39 -12.97
C ILE A 192 -1.04 -10.48 -11.46
N LEU A 193 -1.23 -9.38 -10.73
CA LEU A 193 -1.02 -9.35 -9.29
C LEU A 193 -2.07 -10.20 -8.56
N LYS A 194 -3.33 -10.17 -8.98
CA LYS A 194 -4.38 -11.05 -8.44
C LYS A 194 -4.11 -12.52 -8.72
N HIS A 195 -3.68 -12.86 -9.93
CA HIS A 195 -3.36 -14.23 -10.33
C HIS A 195 -2.28 -14.89 -9.48
N ARG A 196 -1.43 -14.11 -8.79
CA ARG A 196 -0.37 -14.62 -7.90
C ARG A 196 -0.86 -15.07 -6.52
N HIS A 197 -2.12 -14.86 -6.18
CA HIS A 197 -2.68 -15.22 -4.87
C HIS A 197 -3.72 -16.34 -5.00
N ASP A 198 -3.68 -17.29 -4.07
CA ASP A 198 -4.47 -18.53 -4.13
C ASP A 198 -5.98 -18.27 -4.09
N VAL A 199 -6.43 -17.28 -3.31
CA VAL A 199 -7.86 -16.90 -3.22
C VAL A 199 -8.50 -16.57 -4.57
N TRP A 200 -7.73 -15.98 -5.50
CA TRP A 200 -8.21 -15.67 -6.85
C TRP A 200 -8.28 -16.94 -7.71
N MET A 201 -7.31 -17.84 -7.56
CA MET A 201 -7.25 -19.09 -8.32
C MET A 201 -8.30 -20.11 -7.88
N ARG A 202 -8.64 -20.13 -6.59
CA ARG A 202 -9.78 -20.90 -6.06
C ARG A 202 -11.15 -20.32 -6.47
N GLY A 203 -11.17 -19.08 -6.97
CA GLY A 203 -12.40 -18.37 -7.32
C GLY A 203 -13.17 -17.86 -6.11
N GLU A 204 -12.50 -17.65 -4.98
CA GLU A 204 -13.13 -17.25 -3.72
C GLU A 204 -13.08 -15.74 -3.50
N ALA A 205 -12.23 -15.01 -4.25
CA ALA A 205 -11.92 -13.62 -3.96
C ALA A 205 -13.14 -12.71 -3.85
N LEU A 206 -14.10 -12.78 -4.79
CA LEU A 206 -15.29 -11.93 -4.71
C LEU A 206 -16.21 -12.31 -3.55
N TRP A 207 -16.26 -13.59 -3.17
CA TRP A 207 -17.01 -14.02 -2.00
C TRP A 207 -16.34 -13.54 -0.70
N VAL A 208 -15.01 -13.57 -0.62
CA VAL A 208 -14.30 -12.95 0.50
C VAL A 208 -14.59 -11.45 0.53
N PHE A 209 -14.69 -10.78 -0.64
CA PHE A 209 -15.03 -9.36 -0.72
C PHE A 209 -16.35 -9.01 -0.06
N THR A 210 -17.40 -9.76 -0.37
CA THR A 210 -18.74 -9.50 0.17
C THR A 210 -18.80 -9.68 1.68
N ASN A 211 -17.90 -10.50 2.24
CA ASN A 211 -17.73 -10.68 3.67
C ASN A 211 -16.92 -9.55 4.36
N ILE A 212 -16.36 -8.60 3.60
CA ILE A 212 -15.68 -7.42 4.14
C ILE A 212 -16.66 -6.26 4.24
N GLU A 213 -17.48 -6.30 5.27
CA GLU A 213 -18.56 -5.32 5.44
C GLU A 213 -18.07 -3.88 5.70
N GLU A 214 -16.78 -3.67 5.99
CA GLU A 214 -16.16 -2.34 5.96
C GLU A 214 -16.28 -1.69 4.56
N TYR A 215 -16.21 -2.48 3.48
CA TYR A 215 -16.22 -1.99 2.10
C TYR A 215 -17.46 -2.42 1.32
N THR A 216 -18.16 -3.47 1.75
CA THR A 216 -19.34 -4.00 1.07
C THR A 216 -20.51 -3.01 1.09
N ARG A 217 -21.14 -2.83 -0.07
CA ARG A 217 -22.39 -2.07 -0.26
C ARG A 217 -23.59 -3.01 -0.29
N GLY A 218 -24.81 -2.45 -0.30
CA GLY A 218 -26.06 -3.22 -0.28
C GLY A 218 -26.11 -4.40 -1.26
N PHE A 219 -25.74 -4.20 -2.54
CA PHE A 219 -25.74 -5.30 -3.51
C PHE A 219 -24.64 -6.34 -3.24
N GLY A 220 -23.50 -5.94 -2.68
CA GLY A 220 -22.48 -6.87 -2.23
C GLY A 220 -22.94 -7.73 -1.05
N LEU A 221 -23.75 -7.19 -0.14
CA LEU A 221 -24.37 -7.95 0.95
C LEU A 221 -25.34 -9.00 0.42
N LEU A 222 -26.13 -8.66 -0.62
CA LEU A 222 -26.98 -9.65 -1.30
C LEU A 222 -26.15 -10.75 -1.97
N LEU A 223 -25.03 -10.39 -2.58
CA LEU A 223 -24.16 -11.33 -3.29
C LEU A 223 -23.44 -12.33 -2.35
N LYS A 224 -23.31 -11.99 -1.05
CA LYS A 224 -22.73 -12.85 0.01
C LYS A 224 -23.38 -14.24 0.06
N ASP A 225 -24.69 -14.31 -0.17
CA ASP A 225 -25.47 -15.55 -0.09
C ASP A 225 -25.40 -16.42 -1.37
N TYR A 226 -24.70 -15.95 -2.42
CA TYR A 226 -24.56 -16.64 -3.70
C TYR A 226 -23.07 -16.93 -4.02
N PRO A 227 -22.40 -17.82 -3.27
CA PRO A 227 -20.97 -18.12 -3.45
C PRO A 227 -20.64 -18.68 -4.84
N GLY A 228 -21.55 -19.45 -5.45
CA GLY A 228 -21.38 -19.93 -6.83
C GLY A 228 -21.31 -18.80 -7.86
N LEU A 229 -22.16 -17.77 -7.71
CA LEU A 229 -22.12 -16.58 -8.56
C LEU A 229 -20.85 -15.76 -8.31
N CYS A 230 -20.44 -15.60 -7.03
CA CYS A 230 -19.18 -14.96 -6.68
C CYS A 230 -17.98 -15.65 -7.35
N LYS A 231 -18.00 -16.98 -7.44
CA LYS A 231 -16.96 -17.76 -8.10
C LYS A 231 -16.86 -17.47 -9.58
N VAL A 232 -18.00 -17.48 -10.28
CA VAL A 232 -18.06 -17.11 -11.71
C VAL A 232 -17.54 -15.69 -11.92
N LEU A 233 -18.03 -14.73 -11.13
CA LEU A 233 -17.63 -13.33 -11.24
C LEU A 233 -16.14 -13.11 -10.91
N THR A 234 -15.55 -13.90 -10.01
CA THR A 234 -14.11 -13.89 -9.73
C THR A 234 -13.30 -14.27 -10.97
N TYR A 235 -13.66 -15.34 -11.66
CA TYR A 235 -12.99 -15.72 -12.91
C TYR A 235 -13.27 -14.74 -14.05
N CYS A 236 -14.50 -14.20 -14.15
CA CYS A 236 -14.81 -13.14 -15.12
C CYS A 236 -13.95 -11.90 -14.90
N THR A 237 -13.65 -11.54 -13.64
CA THR A 237 -12.75 -10.43 -13.30
C THR A 237 -11.36 -10.67 -13.85
N LEU A 238 -10.76 -11.84 -13.57
CA LEU A 238 -9.43 -12.19 -14.10
C LEU A 238 -9.40 -12.23 -15.63
N ALA A 239 -10.41 -12.84 -16.24
CA ALA A 239 -10.52 -12.94 -17.70
C ALA A 239 -10.64 -11.56 -18.36
N LEU A 240 -11.42 -10.65 -17.78
CA LEU A 240 -11.59 -9.30 -18.32
C LEU A 240 -10.34 -8.44 -18.11
N GLU A 241 -9.71 -8.48 -16.93
CA GLU A 241 -8.50 -7.70 -16.65
C GLU A 241 -7.31 -8.13 -17.52
N MET A 242 -7.13 -9.43 -17.75
CA MET A 242 -6.01 -9.96 -18.54
C MET A 242 -6.32 -10.04 -20.05
N GLY A 243 -7.54 -10.43 -20.41
CA GLY A 243 -7.94 -10.63 -21.81
C GLY A 243 -8.56 -9.39 -22.46
N GLY A 244 -9.30 -8.57 -21.71
CA GLY A 244 -9.96 -7.36 -22.20
C GLY A 244 -9.02 -6.38 -22.92
N PRO A 245 -7.80 -6.11 -22.42
CA PRO A 245 -6.85 -5.25 -23.12
C PRO A 245 -6.50 -5.73 -24.53
N ILE A 246 -6.48 -7.04 -24.79
CA ILE A 246 -6.21 -7.59 -26.14
C ILE A 246 -7.35 -7.23 -27.09
N PHE A 247 -8.60 -7.36 -26.64
CA PHE A 247 -9.78 -7.05 -27.45
C PHE A 247 -9.95 -5.55 -27.74
N LEU A 248 -9.49 -4.68 -26.84
CA LEU A 248 -9.45 -3.23 -27.10
C LEU A 248 -8.57 -2.85 -28.30
N PHE A 249 -7.59 -3.71 -28.65
CA PHE A 249 -6.69 -3.55 -29.80
C PHE A 249 -6.92 -4.59 -30.90
N SER A 250 -8.08 -5.25 -30.92
CA SER A 250 -8.38 -6.24 -31.97
C SER A 250 -8.30 -5.61 -33.37
N PRO A 251 -7.48 -6.16 -34.30
CA PRO A 251 -7.41 -5.66 -35.66
C PRO A 251 -8.59 -6.12 -36.54
N TRP A 252 -9.35 -7.12 -36.08
CA TRP A 252 -10.56 -7.59 -36.75
C TRP A 252 -11.79 -6.96 -36.10
N PHE A 253 -12.72 -6.46 -36.92
CA PHE A 253 -13.96 -5.80 -36.47
C PHE A 253 -13.72 -4.78 -35.34
N THR A 254 -12.68 -3.95 -35.48
CA THR A 254 -12.19 -3.06 -34.42
C THR A 254 -13.30 -2.19 -33.83
N GLY A 255 -14.13 -1.56 -34.66
CA GLY A 255 -15.25 -0.75 -34.19
C GLY A 255 -16.20 -1.48 -33.21
N PRO A 256 -16.91 -2.54 -33.66
CA PRO A 256 -17.79 -3.34 -32.81
C PRO A 256 -17.09 -3.96 -31.60
N ILE A 257 -15.94 -4.65 -31.79
CA ILE A 257 -15.27 -5.38 -30.70
C ILE A 257 -14.78 -4.40 -29.62
N ARG A 258 -14.16 -3.29 -30.01
CA ARG A 258 -13.69 -2.27 -29.07
C ARG A 258 -14.86 -1.66 -28.30
N THR A 259 -15.98 -1.40 -28.97
CA THR A 259 -17.19 -0.87 -28.32
C THR A 259 -17.77 -1.85 -27.29
N VAL A 260 -17.95 -3.13 -27.66
CA VAL A 260 -18.42 -4.17 -26.72
C VAL A 260 -17.47 -4.29 -25.53
N THR A 261 -16.16 -4.30 -25.78
CA THR A 261 -15.14 -4.40 -24.73
C THR A 261 -15.19 -3.20 -23.76
N VAL A 262 -15.38 -1.99 -24.28
CA VAL A 262 -15.60 -0.79 -23.45
C VAL A 262 -16.83 -0.95 -22.55
N PHE A 263 -17.94 -1.44 -23.08
CA PHE A 263 -19.16 -1.66 -22.29
C PHE A 263 -19.01 -2.80 -21.27
N LEU A 264 -18.22 -3.84 -21.58
CA LEU A 264 -17.87 -4.89 -20.61
C LEU A 264 -17.06 -4.31 -19.44
N PHE A 265 -16.04 -3.50 -19.71
CA PHE A 265 -15.31 -2.79 -18.66
C PHE A 265 -16.21 -1.82 -17.88
N ALA A 266 -17.11 -1.12 -18.56
CA ALA A 266 -18.04 -0.21 -17.89
C ALA A 266 -19.00 -0.98 -16.96
N GLY A 267 -19.60 -2.08 -17.45
CA GLY A 267 -20.45 -2.95 -16.65
C GLY A 267 -19.72 -3.60 -15.48
N PHE A 268 -18.46 -4.00 -15.68
CA PHE A 268 -17.57 -4.50 -14.63
C PHE A 268 -17.36 -3.47 -13.52
N HIS A 269 -16.98 -2.23 -13.86
CA HIS A 269 -16.79 -1.17 -12.87
C HIS A 269 -18.08 -0.73 -12.20
N LEU A 270 -19.21 -0.72 -12.92
CA LEU A 270 -20.53 -0.49 -12.32
C LEU A 270 -20.90 -1.61 -11.34
N GLY A 271 -20.62 -2.87 -11.68
CA GLY A 271 -20.80 -4.01 -10.78
C GLY A 271 -19.96 -3.87 -9.50
N ILE A 272 -18.70 -3.46 -9.62
CA ILE A 272 -17.86 -3.14 -8.46
C ILE A 272 -18.47 -1.98 -7.67
N GLN A 273 -18.86 -0.88 -8.33
CA GLN A 273 -19.43 0.30 -7.67
C GLN A 273 -20.71 -0.02 -6.88
N LEU A 274 -21.48 -1.03 -7.30
CA LEU A 274 -22.69 -1.49 -6.60
C LEU A 274 -22.37 -2.45 -5.45
N THR A 275 -21.26 -3.18 -5.52
CA THR A 275 -20.88 -4.21 -4.53
C THR A 275 -19.93 -3.70 -3.46
N VAL A 276 -19.01 -2.79 -3.79
CA VAL A 276 -17.91 -2.34 -2.93
C VAL A 276 -17.77 -0.80 -3.03
N TYR A 277 -17.32 -0.15 -1.96
CA TYR A 277 -17.05 1.30 -1.94
C TYR A 277 -15.55 1.63 -1.95
N ILE A 278 -15.00 2.01 -3.11
CA ILE A 278 -13.55 2.23 -3.30
C ILE A 278 -13.25 3.66 -3.80
N GLY A 279 -14.10 4.60 -3.41
CA GLY A 279 -13.89 6.03 -3.65
C GLY A 279 -14.37 6.47 -5.04
N ILE A 280 -13.46 7.08 -5.81
CA ILE A 280 -13.72 7.60 -7.18
C ILE A 280 -13.28 6.62 -8.29
N PHE A 281 -12.63 5.53 -7.92
CA PHE A 281 -11.82 4.71 -8.82
C PHE A 281 -12.64 4.04 -9.94
N GLU A 282 -13.81 3.53 -9.63
CA GLU A 282 -14.68 2.78 -10.52
C GLU A 282 -15.21 3.68 -11.64
N ILE A 283 -15.80 4.82 -11.26
CA ILE A 283 -16.34 5.79 -12.22
C ILE A 283 -15.23 6.45 -13.04
N LEU A 284 -14.08 6.74 -12.42
CA LEU A 284 -12.91 7.21 -13.16
C LEU A 284 -12.47 6.20 -14.21
N SER A 285 -12.41 4.90 -13.86
CA SER A 285 -12.02 3.85 -14.80
C SER A 285 -12.99 3.75 -15.98
N ILE A 286 -14.29 3.99 -15.77
CA ILE A 286 -15.29 4.10 -16.85
C ILE A 286 -14.97 5.28 -17.76
N VAL A 287 -14.76 6.47 -17.19
CA VAL A 287 -14.38 7.68 -17.95
C VAL A 287 -13.12 7.43 -18.78
N CYS A 288 -12.13 6.76 -18.23
CA CYS A 288 -10.88 6.45 -18.90
C CYS A 288 -11.07 5.46 -20.06
N VAL A 289 -11.83 4.37 -19.86
CA VAL A 289 -12.05 3.38 -20.93
C VAL A 289 -12.86 3.95 -22.09
N CYS A 290 -13.66 5.00 -21.88
CA CYS A 290 -14.36 5.71 -22.96
C CYS A 290 -13.41 6.35 -24.00
N LEU A 291 -12.12 6.54 -23.70
CA LEU A 291 -11.10 6.90 -24.70
C LEU A 291 -11.01 5.86 -25.83
N PHE A 292 -11.43 4.62 -25.59
CA PHE A 292 -11.47 3.57 -26.59
C PHE A 292 -12.76 3.57 -27.43
N LEU A 293 -13.76 4.42 -27.16
CA LEU A 293 -14.96 4.45 -28.01
C LEU A 293 -14.58 4.91 -29.44
N PRO A 294 -14.82 4.07 -30.46
CA PRO A 294 -14.42 4.38 -31.83
C PRO A 294 -15.46 5.25 -32.55
N ALA A 295 -15.09 5.81 -33.70
CA ALA A 295 -16.02 6.56 -34.56
C ALA A 295 -17.30 5.77 -34.87
N TRP A 296 -17.18 4.46 -35.08
CA TRP A 296 -18.29 3.53 -35.30
C TRP A 296 -19.39 3.65 -34.24
N PHE A 297 -19.04 3.78 -32.96
CA PHE A 297 -20.00 3.93 -31.87
C PHE A 297 -20.70 5.28 -31.95
N TRP A 298 -19.92 6.35 -32.05
CA TRP A 298 -20.44 7.71 -32.05
C TRP A 298 -21.29 8.03 -33.29
N ASP A 299 -20.92 7.50 -34.45
CA ASP A 299 -21.70 7.66 -35.68
C ASP A 299 -23.04 6.94 -35.57
N ARG A 300 -23.08 5.74 -34.97
CA ARG A 300 -24.34 5.04 -34.68
C ARG A 300 -25.18 5.75 -33.63
N LEU A 301 -24.56 6.23 -32.55
CA LEU A 301 -25.26 7.00 -31.51
C LEU A 301 -25.93 8.24 -32.11
N SER A 302 -25.24 8.90 -33.06
CA SER A 302 -25.79 10.07 -33.74
C SER A 302 -27.03 9.76 -34.60
N LEU A 303 -27.31 8.50 -34.94
CA LEU A 303 -28.57 8.14 -35.62
C LEU A 303 -29.77 8.14 -34.68
N PHE A 304 -29.55 7.99 -33.37
CA PHE A 304 -30.60 7.90 -32.36
C PHE A 304 -30.82 9.22 -31.59
N LEU A 305 -29.92 10.17 -31.73
CA LEU A 305 -30.07 11.50 -31.13
C LEU A 305 -31.00 12.35 -32.03
N PRO A 306 -31.91 13.16 -31.46
CA PRO A 306 -32.76 14.04 -32.25
C PRO A 306 -31.93 14.98 -33.14
N GLY A 307 -32.40 15.32 -34.35
CA GLY A 307 -31.64 16.12 -35.32
C GLY A 307 -31.03 17.43 -34.79
N ALA A 308 -31.63 18.02 -33.75
CA ALA A 308 -31.13 19.19 -33.02
C ALA A 308 -29.78 18.96 -32.28
N TRP A 309 -29.46 17.71 -31.97
CA TRP A 309 -28.20 17.27 -31.34
C TRP A 309 -27.19 16.70 -32.34
N VAL A 310 -27.65 16.39 -33.56
CA VAL A 310 -26.90 15.62 -34.57
C VAL A 310 -26.43 16.49 -35.74
N ALA A 311 -27.05 17.64 -35.96
CA ALA A 311 -26.69 18.47 -37.09
C ALA A 311 -26.59 19.96 -36.75
N PRO A 312 -25.58 20.65 -37.31
CA PRO A 312 -25.12 20.31 -38.65
C PRO A 312 -23.60 20.36 -38.86
N ARG A 313 -23.08 19.27 -39.45
CA ARG A 313 -21.77 19.27 -40.13
C ARG A 313 -21.69 20.35 -41.24
N ASP A 314 -22.82 20.88 -41.73
CA ASP A 314 -22.86 21.93 -42.78
C ASP A 314 -23.55 23.27 -42.42
N ALA A 315 -24.70 23.32 -41.73
CA ALA A 315 -25.47 24.55 -41.48
C ALA A 315 -24.90 25.52 -40.40
N LEU A 316 -23.79 25.20 -39.73
CA LEU A 316 -23.07 26.14 -38.86
C LEU A 316 -21.97 26.90 -39.62
N ARG A 317 -21.63 26.51 -40.86
CA ARG A 317 -20.75 27.32 -41.73
C ARG A 317 -21.45 28.58 -42.26
N THR A 318 -22.78 28.56 -42.39
CA THR A 318 -23.52 29.63 -43.10
C THR A 318 -24.30 30.59 -42.21
N ARG A 319 -24.45 30.34 -40.91
CA ARG A 319 -25.30 31.19 -40.03
C ARG A 319 -24.59 32.03 -38.96
N PHE A 320 -23.26 32.00 -38.89
CA PHE A 320 -22.47 32.82 -37.93
C PHE A 320 -21.39 33.67 -38.61
N LEU A 321 -21.62 34.11 -39.84
CA LEU A 321 -20.75 35.10 -40.51
C LEU A 321 -20.96 36.54 -39.99
N HIS A 322 -21.81 36.80 -38.99
CA HIS A 322 -22.23 38.18 -38.64
C HIS A 322 -22.28 38.53 -37.14
N CYS A 323 -21.44 37.94 -36.28
CA CYS A 323 -21.24 38.49 -34.93
C CYS A 323 -19.80 38.30 -34.44
N GLY A 324 -19.03 39.40 -34.48
CA GLY A 324 -17.73 39.55 -33.82
C GLY A 324 -16.63 38.68 -34.42
N SER A 325 -15.68 39.30 -35.10
CA SER A 325 -14.44 38.69 -35.59
C SER A 325 -13.70 37.95 -34.47
N ALA A 326 -14.01 36.67 -34.29
CA ALA A 326 -13.13 35.75 -33.58
C ALA A 326 -11.77 35.77 -34.31
N PRO A 327 -10.64 35.85 -33.59
CA PRO A 327 -9.33 35.86 -34.21
C PRO A 327 -9.23 34.67 -35.16
N SER A 328 -8.85 34.95 -36.41
CA SER A 328 -8.65 33.92 -37.43
C SER A 328 -7.85 32.77 -36.84
N PRO A 329 -8.25 31.50 -37.06
CA PRO A 329 -7.44 30.37 -36.67
C PRO A 329 -6.04 30.60 -37.25
N VAL A 330 -4.97 30.33 -36.48
CA VAL A 330 -3.59 30.48 -36.95
C VAL A 330 -3.41 29.61 -38.21
N THR A 331 -3.52 30.25 -39.38
CA THR A 331 -3.51 29.65 -40.71
C THR A 331 -2.12 29.59 -41.32
N GLY A 332 -1.08 29.99 -40.58
CA GLY A 332 0.31 29.82 -40.99
C GLY A 332 0.86 28.42 -40.71
N PRO A 333 1.93 28.00 -41.42
CA PRO A 333 2.73 26.85 -41.02
C PRO A 333 3.24 27.05 -39.59
N PRO A 334 3.36 25.99 -38.78
CA PRO A 334 3.78 26.13 -37.39
C PRO A 334 5.16 26.79 -37.32
N SER A 335 5.30 27.78 -36.43
CA SER A 335 6.58 28.46 -36.22
C SER A 335 7.67 27.46 -35.84
N LEU A 336 8.94 27.83 -36.01
CA LEU A 336 10.07 26.97 -35.60
C LEU A 336 9.93 26.56 -34.12
N ALA A 337 9.59 27.52 -33.24
CA ALA A 337 9.32 27.26 -31.83
C ALA A 337 8.19 26.23 -31.60
N GLN A 338 7.10 26.30 -32.38
CA GLN A 338 6.01 25.32 -32.29
C GLN A 338 6.43 23.93 -32.75
N ARG A 339 7.26 23.84 -33.81
CA ARG A 339 7.80 22.56 -34.30
C ARG A 339 8.77 21.93 -33.31
N VAL A 340 9.71 22.71 -32.77
CA VAL A 340 10.67 22.28 -31.75
C VAL A 340 9.94 21.87 -30.47
N GLY A 341 9.00 22.69 -29.98
CA GLY A 341 8.20 22.37 -28.80
C GLY A 341 7.35 21.11 -28.97
N SER A 342 6.77 20.89 -30.14
CA SER A 342 6.02 19.65 -30.45
C SER A 342 6.92 18.42 -30.44
N ARG A 343 8.11 18.50 -31.05
CA ARG A 343 9.09 17.40 -31.02
C ARG A 343 9.57 17.10 -29.62
N PHE A 344 9.93 18.13 -28.85
CA PHE A 344 10.33 17.98 -27.46
C PHE A 344 9.22 17.33 -26.62
N GLY A 345 7.97 17.81 -26.77
CA GLY A 345 6.82 17.23 -26.07
C GLY A 345 6.57 15.76 -26.42
N GLN A 346 6.77 15.37 -27.68
CA GLN A 346 6.69 13.97 -28.11
C GLN A 346 7.81 13.12 -27.49
N VAL A 347 9.05 13.58 -27.52
CA VAL A 347 10.19 12.87 -26.88
C VAL A 347 9.95 12.73 -25.38
N PHE A 348 9.60 13.81 -24.69
CA PHE A 348 9.28 13.78 -23.26
C PHE A 348 8.16 12.79 -22.93
N CYS A 349 7.07 12.82 -23.70
CA CYS A 349 5.95 11.89 -23.54
C CYS A 349 6.38 10.43 -23.77
N GLY A 350 7.25 10.17 -24.76
CA GLY A 350 7.78 8.84 -25.05
C GLY A 350 8.69 8.34 -23.93
N THR A 351 9.56 9.21 -23.43
CA THR A 351 10.41 8.92 -22.27
C THR A 351 9.56 8.61 -21.04
N ALA A 352 8.60 9.47 -20.69
CA ALA A 352 7.69 9.25 -19.56
C ALA A 352 6.92 7.92 -19.68
N LEU A 353 6.50 7.54 -20.90
CA LEU A 353 5.83 6.27 -21.15
C LEU A 353 6.75 5.07 -20.89
N VAL A 354 7.96 5.05 -21.47
CA VAL A 354 8.94 3.96 -21.27
C VAL A 354 9.24 3.77 -19.79
N LEU A 355 9.41 4.89 -19.12
CA LEU A 355 9.70 4.96 -17.71
C LEU A 355 8.54 4.43 -16.86
N MET A 356 7.30 4.86 -17.11
CA MET A 356 6.09 4.32 -16.49
C MET A 356 5.95 2.79 -16.71
N LEU A 357 6.21 2.30 -17.94
CA LEU A 357 6.17 0.87 -18.26
C LEU A 357 7.22 0.10 -17.45
N PHE A 358 8.44 0.62 -17.39
CA PHE A 358 9.51 0.03 -16.60
C PHE A 358 9.17 0.01 -15.11
N GLY A 359 8.65 1.10 -14.55
CA GLY A 359 8.23 1.19 -13.15
C GLY A 359 7.20 0.12 -12.80
N ASN A 360 6.15 -0.04 -13.62
CA ASN A 360 5.14 -1.08 -13.42
C ASN A 360 5.71 -2.49 -13.59
N TRP A 361 6.64 -2.71 -14.52
CA TRP A 361 7.32 -4.00 -14.67
C TRP A 361 8.21 -4.35 -13.47
N ASN A 362 8.87 -3.35 -12.89
CA ASN A 362 9.84 -3.53 -11.82
C ASN A 362 9.20 -3.67 -10.43
N ASN A 363 8.10 -2.95 -10.16
CA ASN A 363 7.45 -2.86 -8.85
C ASN A 363 6.96 -4.22 -8.29
N PRO A 364 6.34 -5.13 -9.08
CA PRO A 364 5.88 -6.44 -8.60
C PRO A 364 6.97 -7.48 -8.32
N ARG A 365 8.27 -7.16 -8.50
CA ARG A 365 9.34 -8.16 -8.42
C ARG A 365 9.84 -8.28 -6.98
N GLU A 366 10.12 -9.51 -6.54
CA GLU A 366 10.74 -9.76 -5.22
C GLU A 366 12.11 -9.06 -5.07
N LYS A 367 12.83 -8.91 -6.18
CA LYS A 367 14.10 -8.19 -6.26
C LYS A 367 13.99 -7.14 -7.37
N PRO A 368 13.47 -5.93 -7.09
CA PRO A 368 13.39 -4.86 -8.07
C PRO A 368 14.80 -4.46 -8.50
N LEU A 369 14.96 -4.17 -9.79
CA LEU A 369 16.19 -3.62 -10.35
C LEU A 369 16.43 -2.24 -9.74
N LYS A 370 17.64 -2.01 -9.22
CA LYS A 370 18.06 -0.69 -8.75
C LYS A 370 18.28 0.20 -9.98
N LEU A 371 17.51 1.27 -10.08
CA LEU A 371 17.67 2.29 -11.10
C LEU A 371 18.74 3.31 -10.67
N PRO A 372 19.49 3.91 -11.61
CA PRO A 372 20.25 5.13 -11.32
C PRO A 372 19.33 6.18 -10.69
N SER A 373 19.82 6.95 -9.71
CA SER A 373 19.00 7.92 -8.96
C SER A 373 18.21 8.89 -9.86
N LEU A 374 18.84 9.38 -10.93
CA LEU A 374 18.19 10.23 -11.95
C LEU A 374 16.92 9.58 -12.55
N ILE A 375 16.92 8.25 -12.68
CA ILE A 375 15.80 7.47 -13.21
C ILE A 375 14.90 6.98 -12.06
N ASP A 376 15.37 6.79 -10.83
CA ASP A 376 14.44 6.49 -9.71
C ASP A 376 13.57 7.72 -9.35
N ASP A 377 14.13 8.92 -9.55
CA ASP A 377 13.50 10.17 -9.13
C ASP A 377 12.42 10.68 -10.09
N TYR A 378 12.45 10.39 -11.41
CA TYR A 378 11.47 10.98 -12.34
C TYR A 378 10.02 10.58 -12.00
N GLY A 379 9.80 9.34 -11.54
CA GLY A 379 8.47 8.81 -11.28
C GLY A 379 7.85 9.53 -10.09
N LYS A 380 8.68 9.80 -9.08
CA LYS A 380 8.33 10.61 -7.92
C LYS A 380 8.05 12.03 -8.37
N GLN A 381 8.97 12.67 -9.09
CA GLN A 381 8.85 14.07 -9.52
C GLN A 381 7.56 14.34 -10.33
N LEU A 382 7.24 13.49 -11.29
CA LEU A 382 6.06 13.62 -12.16
C LEU A 382 4.79 12.99 -11.60
N ALA A 383 4.84 12.38 -10.41
CA ALA A 383 3.73 11.61 -9.81
C ALA A 383 3.21 10.49 -10.73
N LEU A 384 4.13 9.79 -11.39
CA LEU A 384 3.86 8.65 -12.27
C LEU A 384 4.22 7.31 -11.62
N GLN A 385 4.59 7.28 -10.34
CA GLN A 385 4.73 6.03 -9.60
C GLN A 385 3.37 5.35 -9.43
N GLN A 386 3.31 4.07 -9.77
CA GLN A 386 2.07 3.31 -9.83
C GLN A 386 2.26 1.92 -9.24
N ASN A 387 1.25 1.45 -8.51
CA ASN A 387 1.13 0.08 -8.04
C ASN A 387 -0.33 -0.36 -8.14
N TRP A 388 -0.59 -1.39 -8.93
CA TRP A 388 -1.94 -1.87 -9.24
C TRP A 388 -2.31 -3.14 -8.45
N ASN A 389 -1.80 -3.29 -7.22
CA ASN A 389 -2.09 -4.42 -6.33
C ASN A 389 -3.46 -4.35 -5.63
N ILE A 390 -4.41 -3.60 -6.21
CA ILE A 390 -5.74 -3.44 -5.63
C ILE A 390 -6.36 -4.83 -5.52
N PHE A 391 -6.72 -5.22 -4.30
CA PHE A 391 -7.42 -6.47 -4.01
C PHE A 391 -6.65 -7.76 -4.30
N SER A 392 -5.36 -7.69 -4.60
CA SER A 392 -4.58 -8.88 -4.92
C SER A 392 -4.52 -9.83 -3.72
N ASP A 393 -4.19 -9.32 -2.54
CA ASP A 393 -3.99 -10.09 -1.31
C ASP A 393 -5.16 -9.92 -0.32
N ILE A 394 -6.36 -10.26 -0.78
CA ILE A 394 -7.57 -10.13 0.05
C ILE A 394 -7.56 -11.10 1.23
N GLU A 395 -7.10 -12.34 1.08
CA GLU A 395 -7.20 -13.35 2.15
C GLU A 395 -6.30 -13.06 3.37
N ASN A 396 -5.13 -12.45 3.16
CA ASN A 396 -4.21 -12.08 4.25
C ASN A 396 -4.47 -10.70 4.82
N THR A 397 -5.50 -10.02 4.32
CA THR A 397 -5.87 -8.73 4.84
C THR A 397 -6.70 -8.90 6.11
N PHE A 398 -6.21 -8.37 7.24
CA PHE A 398 -6.98 -8.32 8.48
C PHE A 398 -8.18 -7.35 8.30
N TYR A 399 -9.40 -7.87 8.44
CA TYR A 399 -10.65 -7.13 8.32
C TYR A 399 -11.39 -7.12 9.66
N GLY A 400 -11.91 -5.96 10.02
CA GLY A 400 -12.45 -5.68 11.34
C GLY A 400 -13.12 -4.30 11.41
N TRP A 401 -13.30 -3.78 12.61
CA TRP A 401 -13.73 -2.42 12.88
C TRP A 401 -12.79 -1.73 13.86
N PHE A 402 -12.88 -0.41 13.91
CA PHE A 402 -12.15 0.41 14.87
C PHE A 402 -13.03 0.65 16.09
N LEU A 403 -12.42 0.53 17.27
CA LEU A 403 -13.02 0.86 18.56
C LEU A 403 -12.16 1.94 19.19
N VAL A 404 -12.73 3.10 19.50
CA VAL A 404 -12.01 4.19 20.16
C VAL A 404 -12.66 4.42 21.51
N LEU A 405 -11.98 4.00 22.56
CA LEU A 405 -12.41 4.18 23.94
C LEU A 405 -11.92 5.52 24.45
N GLY A 406 -12.83 6.28 25.02
CA GLY A 406 -12.57 7.57 25.64
C GLY A 406 -12.86 7.52 27.13
N GLN A 407 -12.00 8.10 27.96
CA GLN A 407 -12.28 8.31 29.38
C GLN A 407 -12.61 9.78 29.63
N LEU A 408 -13.80 10.04 30.16
CA LEU A 408 -14.27 11.37 30.55
C LEU A 408 -13.65 11.83 31.88
N GLU A 409 -13.75 13.12 32.20
CA GLU A 409 -13.26 13.70 33.46
C GLU A 409 -13.89 13.07 34.71
N ASP A 410 -15.16 12.68 34.63
CA ASP A 410 -15.90 12.00 35.70
C ASP A 410 -15.57 10.49 35.82
N GLY A 411 -14.72 9.96 34.92
CA GLY A 411 -14.26 8.58 34.91
C GLY A 411 -15.09 7.63 34.04
N ARG A 412 -16.24 8.05 33.49
CA ARG A 412 -17.04 7.25 32.55
C ARG A 412 -16.24 6.91 31.29
N ILE A 413 -16.54 5.75 30.69
CA ILE A 413 -15.96 5.32 29.42
C ILE A 413 -17.00 5.43 28.31
N VAL A 414 -16.61 6.09 27.23
CA VAL A 414 -17.42 6.28 26.02
C VAL A 414 -16.75 5.61 24.82
N ASN A 415 -17.55 5.21 23.85
CA ASN A 415 -17.06 4.94 22.50
C ASN A 415 -17.07 6.24 21.70
N VAL A 416 -15.88 6.81 21.47
CA VAL A 416 -15.68 8.12 20.84
C VAL A 416 -16.18 8.14 19.38
N LEU A 417 -16.06 7.02 18.64
CA LEU A 417 -16.52 6.97 17.25
C LEU A 417 -18.05 6.86 17.14
N GLU A 418 -18.67 6.19 18.10
CA GLU A 418 -20.11 5.95 18.10
C GLU A 418 -20.90 7.01 18.88
N ASP A 419 -20.20 7.91 19.57
CA ASP A 419 -20.78 8.98 20.38
C ASP A 419 -21.81 8.46 21.39
N ARG A 420 -21.39 7.45 22.18
CA ARG A 420 -22.23 6.78 23.18
C ARG A 420 -21.41 6.19 24.31
N ASP A 421 -22.06 5.87 25.42
CA ASP A 421 -21.45 5.11 26.51
C ASP A 421 -20.95 3.75 26.01
N PHE A 422 -19.82 3.29 26.55
CA PHE A 422 -19.24 2.02 26.18
C PHE A 422 -20.07 0.85 26.73
N ASP A 423 -20.75 0.13 25.84
CA ASP A 423 -21.61 -1.01 26.17
C ASP A 423 -21.00 -2.38 25.81
N GLY A 424 -19.88 -2.37 25.09
CA GLY A 424 -19.13 -3.58 24.74
C GLY A 424 -18.28 -3.43 23.50
N VAL A 425 -17.64 -4.52 23.13
CA VAL A 425 -16.78 -4.57 21.94
C VAL A 425 -17.52 -5.05 20.70
N SER A 426 -18.84 -5.25 20.80
CA SER A 426 -19.66 -5.76 19.69
C SER A 426 -19.51 -4.89 18.45
N ARG A 427 -19.57 -5.54 17.31
CA ARG A 427 -19.45 -4.86 16.02
C ARG A 427 -20.60 -3.85 15.83
N PRO A 428 -20.31 -2.59 15.48
CA PRO A 428 -21.35 -1.60 15.20
C PRO A 428 -22.18 -1.95 13.97
N ALA A 429 -23.49 -1.70 14.05
CA ALA A 429 -24.36 -1.72 12.88
C ALA A 429 -23.94 -0.61 11.90
N HIS A 430 -23.72 -0.97 10.63
CA HIS A 430 -23.26 -0.07 9.56
C HIS A 430 -21.93 0.65 9.84
N PHE A 431 -20.92 -0.06 10.36
CA PHE A 431 -19.59 0.49 10.69
C PHE A 431 -18.98 1.45 9.64
N ALA A 432 -19.22 1.20 8.35
CA ALA A 432 -18.78 2.07 7.27
C ALA A 432 -19.22 3.54 7.40
N LYS A 433 -20.31 3.84 8.14
CA LYS A 433 -20.87 5.19 8.34
C LYS A 433 -20.00 6.12 9.16
N PHE A 434 -19.10 5.59 9.99
CA PHE A 434 -18.20 6.40 10.84
C PHE A 434 -17.07 7.05 10.05
N PHE A 435 -16.92 6.70 8.76
CA PHE A 435 -15.97 7.34 7.87
C PHE A 435 -16.74 8.17 6.84
N PRO A 436 -16.55 9.50 6.81
CA PRO A 436 -17.29 10.39 5.91
C PRO A 436 -17.02 10.07 4.44
N ASN A 437 -15.83 9.57 4.12
CA ASN A 437 -15.44 9.19 2.78
C ASN A 437 -14.40 8.05 2.78
N HIS A 438 -14.07 7.57 1.58
CA HIS A 438 -13.08 6.51 1.39
C HIS A 438 -11.67 6.94 1.81
N ASN A 439 -11.31 8.22 1.67
CA ASN A 439 -9.99 8.76 2.02
C ASN A 439 -9.74 8.70 3.53
N THR A 440 -10.72 9.10 4.36
CA THR A 440 -10.64 9.00 5.82
C THR A 440 -10.57 7.54 6.25
N ARG A 441 -11.39 6.66 5.67
CA ARG A 441 -11.30 5.22 5.96
C ARG A 441 -9.93 4.64 5.61
N ARG A 442 -9.39 5.03 4.45
CA ARG A 442 -8.04 4.63 4.00
C ARG A 442 -6.97 5.08 4.98
N PHE A 443 -7.07 6.30 5.50
CA PHE A 443 -6.17 6.83 6.52
C PHE A 443 -6.16 5.95 7.79
N TRP A 444 -7.33 5.69 8.37
CA TRP A 444 -7.47 4.87 9.57
C TRP A 444 -6.90 3.46 9.37
N ARG A 445 -7.14 2.90 8.20
CA ARG A 445 -6.61 1.58 7.82
C ARG A 445 -5.11 1.54 7.64
N LEU A 446 -4.50 2.59 7.09
CA LEU A 446 -3.06 2.63 6.94
C LEU A 446 -2.39 2.81 8.31
N MET A 447 -2.98 3.62 9.19
CA MET A 447 -2.54 3.77 10.58
C MET A 447 -2.52 2.43 11.33
N SER A 448 -3.49 1.53 11.12
CA SER A 448 -3.46 0.22 11.80
C SER A 448 -2.41 -0.77 11.29
N ARG A 449 -1.82 -0.51 10.13
CA ARG A 449 -0.82 -1.38 9.50
C ARG A 449 0.61 -0.88 9.71
N THR A 450 0.79 0.42 9.92
CA THR A 450 2.12 1.03 9.99
C THR A 450 2.37 1.53 11.41
N PRO A 451 3.48 1.14 12.07
CA PRO A 451 3.77 1.52 13.46
C PRO A 451 4.27 2.98 13.58
N ASN A 452 3.59 3.93 12.93
CA ASN A 452 3.93 5.35 12.97
C ASN A 452 3.39 5.98 14.25
N ARG A 453 4.06 5.68 15.37
CA ARG A 453 3.72 6.18 16.71
C ARG A 453 3.59 7.70 16.77
N TRP A 454 4.35 8.42 15.94
CA TRP A 454 4.28 9.88 15.86
C TRP A 454 2.92 10.38 15.35
N LEU A 455 2.29 9.67 14.41
CA LEU A 455 0.99 10.04 13.84
C LEU A 455 -0.15 9.84 14.86
N HIS A 456 0.01 8.87 15.75
CA HIS A 456 -0.97 8.55 16.78
C HIS A 456 -1.19 9.70 17.77
N VAL A 457 -0.16 10.52 18.01
CA VAL A 457 -0.26 11.71 18.87
C VAL A 457 -1.23 12.71 18.27
N TYR A 458 -1.10 13.01 16.97
CA TYR A 458 -1.99 13.92 16.26
C TYR A 458 -3.43 13.42 16.25
N VAL A 459 -3.65 12.14 15.93
CA VAL A 459 -4.98 11.54 15.93
C VAL A 459 -5.60 11.56 17.34
N GLY A 460 -4.83 11.18 18.37
CA GLY A 460 -5.28 11.20 19.75
C GLY A 460 -5.66 12.59 20.25
N SER A 461 -4.80 13.58 19.97
CA SER A 461 -5.08 14.99 20.31
C SER A 461 -6.33 15.50 19.62
N TYR A 462 -6.48 15.27 18.32
CA TYR A 462 -7.65 15.69 17.55
C TYR A 462 -8.94 15.09 18.09
N LEU A 463 -8.95 13.80 18.44
CA LEU A 463 -10.15 13.16 19.00
C LEU A 463 -10.57 13.77 20.34
N VAL A 464 -9.60 14.09 21.20
CA VAL A 464 -9.84 14.78 22.47
C VAL A 464 -10.36 16.20 22.24
N ASP A 465 -9.69 16.97 21.39
CA ASP A 465 -10.07 18.35 21.10
C ASP A 465 -11.45 18.43 20.44
N GLU A 466 -11.73 17.54 19.49
CA GLU A 466 -13.00 17.50 18.79
C GLU A 466 -14.16 17.08 19.71
N TRP A 467 -13.96 16.07 20.56
CA TRP A 467 -14.94 15.72 21.58
C TRP A 467 -15.20 16.90 22.53
N ASN A 468 -14.14 17.52 23.05
CA ASN A 468 -14.23 18.62 24.00
C ASN A 468 -14.85 19.89 23.42
N ARG A 469 -14.84 20.02 22.10
CA ARG A 469 -15.50 21.12 21.37
C ARG A 469 -17.01 20.91 21.27
N THR A 470 -17.47 19.69 21.11
CA THR A 470 -18.89 19.36 20.86
C THR A 470 -19.65 18.89 22.11
N HIS A 471 -18.93 18.47 23.16
CA HIS A 471 -19.51 17.91 24.38
C HIS A 471 -19.26 18.77 25.61
N ALA A 472 -20.24 18.77 26.51
CA ALA A 472 -20.10 19.36 27.85
C ALA A 472 -19.12 18.53 28.70
N ASP A 473 -19.30 17.21 28.70
CA ASP A 473 -18.45 16.27 29.44
C ASP A 473 -17.10 16.12 28.73
N LYS A 474 -16.01 16.50 29.40
CA LYS A 474 -14.69 16.57 28.75
C LYS A 474 -14.00 15.21 28.74
N LEU A 475 -13.42 14.90 27.59
CA LEU A 475 -12.57 13.75 27.34
C LEU A 475 -11.15 14.03 27.81
N LYS A 476 -10.62 13.12 28.63
CA LYS A 476 -9.29 13.22 29.24
C LYS A 476 -8.27 12.32 28.55
N ARG A 477 -8.69 11.14 28.11
CA ARG A 477 -7.82 10.11 27.52
C ARG A 477 -8.55 9.38 26.41
N VAL A 478 -7.79 8.91 25.42
CA VAL A 478 -8.31 8.03 24.36
C VAL A 478 -7.41 6.84 24.14
N ALA A 479 -8.01 5.71 23.76
CA ALA A 479 -7.32 4.51 23.31
C ALA A 479 -8.04 3.92 22.10
N ALA A 480 -7.32 3.72 21.00
CA ALA A 480 -7.85 3.15 19.77
C ALA A 480 -7.41 1.69 19.61
N TYR A 481 -8.35 0.86 19.16
CA TYR A 481 -8.18 -0.56 18.91
C TYR A 481 -8.73 -0.91 17.53
N HIS A 482 -8.12 -1.90 16.89
CA HIS A 482 -8.70 -2.57 15.74
C HIS A 482 -9.23 -3.94 16.19
N VAL A 483 -10.54 -4.14 16.06
CA VAL A 483 -11.24 -5.36 16.46
C VAL A 483 -11.52 -6.18 15.21
N GLY A 484 -10.99 -7.40 15.11
CA GLY A 484 -11.21 -8.25 13.92
C GLY A 484 -11.25 -9.74 14.26
N ASN A 485 -11.84 -10.53 13.38
CA ASN A 485 -11.92 -11.99 13.54
C ASN A 485 -10.58 -12.65 13.17
N GLU A 486 -10.20 -13.74 13.85
CA GLU A 486 -9.11 -14.59 13.37
C GLU A 486 -9.50 -15.18 11.99
N PRO A 487 -8.63 -15.10 10.96
CA PRO A 487 -8.90 -15.74 9.67
C PRO A 487 -9.22 -17.22 9.86
N GLY A 488 -10.39 -17.66 9.40
CA GLY A 488 -10.85 -19.06 9.52
C GLY A 488 -11.63 -19.41 10.79
N ARG A 489 -11.94 -18.44 11.66
CA ARG A 489 -12.87 -18.64 12.80
C ARG A 489 -14.00 -17.62 12.74
N GLY A 490 -15.22 -18.07 12.99
CA GLY A 490 -16.44 -17.26 12.91
C GLY A 490 -16.48 -16.09 13.91
N GLU A 491 -17.62 -15.39 13.98
CA GLU A 491 -17.82 -14.17 14.77
C GLU A 491 -17.57 -14.31 16.29
N GLU A 492 -17.45 -15.55 16.79
CA GLU A 492 -17.18 -15.85 18.21
C GLU A 492 -15.71 -15.61 18.64
N HIS A 493 -14.79 -15.32 17.71
CA HIS A 493 -13.35 -15.16 17.97
C HIS A 493 -12.80 -13.80 17.50
N GLN A 494 -13.32 -12.71 18.09
CA GLN A 494 -12.85 -11.34 17.87
C GLN A 494 -11.53 -11.09 18.62
N ARG A 495 -10.56 -10.41 18.03
CA ARG A 495 -9.30 -9.97 18.66
C ARG A 495 -9.22 -8.45 18.70
N LEU A 496 -8.99 -7.88 19.89
CA LEU A 496 -8.62 -6.47 20.04
C LEU A 496 -7.13 -6.29 19.81
N ILE A 497 -6.77 -5.54 18.78
CA ILE A 497 -5.39 -5.16 18.49
C ILE A 497 -5.23 -3.70 18.92
N PRO A 498 -4.46 -3.39 19.96
CA PRO A 498 -4.23 -2.01 20.38
C PRO A 498 -3.49 -1.24 19.28
N LEU A 499 -3.98 -0.07 18.93
CA LEU A 499 -3.35 0.83 17.95
C LEU A 499 -2.55 1.92 18.68
N PHE A 500 -3.20 2.70 19.54
CA PHE A 500 -2.57 3.78 20.30
C PHE A 500 -3.36 4.21 21.53
N HIS A 501 -2.71 5.01 22.39
CA HIS A 501 -3.31 5.74 23.50
C HIS A 501 -2.74 7.17 23.54
N TYR A 502 -3.48 8.11 24.11
CA TYR A 502 -3.09 9.53 24.24
C TYR A 502 -3.69 10.12 25.54
N PRO A 503 -2.97 10.99 26.31
CA PRO A 503 -1.67 11.60 26.02
C PRO A 503 -0.44 10.70 26.30
N THR A 504 -0.38 9.93 27.38
CA THR A 504 0.78 9.03 27.69
C THR A 504 0.49 7.92 28.70
N GLU A 505 -0.66 7.93 29.38
CA GLU A 505 -1.07 6.81 30.24
C GLU A 505 -2.12 5.96 29.52
N PRO A 506 -1.98 4.62 29.48
CA PRO A 506 -3.09 3.77 29.05
C PRO A 506 -4.32 4.07 29.93
N ILE A 507 -5.51 4.10 29.33
CA ILE A 507 -6.74 3.97 30.14
C ILE A 507 -6.61 2.63 30.84
N ASP A 508 -6.38 2.67 32.14
CA ASP A 508 -6.23 1.47 32.95
C ASP A 508 -7.63 0.95 33.30
N PRO A 509 -8.05 -0.20 32.77
CA PRO A 509 -9.36 -0.76 33.12
C PRO A 509 -9.50 -1.06 34.61
N ARG A 510 -8.39 -1.03 35.38
CA ARG A 510 -8.37 -1.19 36.84
C ARG A 510 -8.91 0.03 37.59
N THR A 511 -9.13 1.19 36.96
CA THR A 511 -9.68 2.41 37.58
C THR A 511 -11.19 2.58 37.40
N LEU A 512 -11.89 1.59 36.83
CA LEU A 512 -13.35 1.60 36.63
C LEU A 512 -14.14 1.45 37.95
N PRO A 513 -15.36 2.01 38.06
CA PRO A 513 -16.27 1.78 39.17
C PRO A 513 -16.50 0.28 39.41
N GLN A 514 -16.67 -0.14 40.68
CA GLN A 514 -16.60 -1.55 41.09
C GLN A 514 -17.51 -2.51 40.30
N GLN A 515 -18.67 -2.03 39.85
CA GLN A 515 -19.67 -2.82 39.12
C GLN A 515 -19.29 -3.02 37.64
N GLU A 516 -18.74 -1.98 36.99
CA GLU A 516 -18.17 -2.05 35.63
C GLU A 516 -16.81 -2.76 35.63
N ARG A 517 -16.05 -2.65 36.72
CA ARG A 517 -14.83 -3.43 36.96
C ARG A 517 -15.16 -4.92 37.14
N ALA A 518 -16.29 -5.24 37.75
CA ALA A 518 -16.78 -6.61 37.88
C ALA A 518 -17.31 -7.14 36.55
N ASP A 519 -18.00 -6.33 35.74
CA ASP A 519 -18.46 -6.74 34.41
C ASP A 519 -17.30 -6.83 33.39
N PHE A 520 -16.35 -5.88 33.42
CA PHE A 520 -15.09 -5.95 32.66
C PHE A 520 -14.24 -7.13 33.12
N ASN A 521 -14.06 -7.36 34.43
CA ASN A 521 -13.32 -8.53 34.91
C ASN A 521 -14.09 -9.83 34.66
N THR A 522 -15.42 -9.85 34.67
CA THR A 522 -16.20 -11.04 34.33
C THR A 522 -16.13 -11.31 32.84
N LYS A 523 -16.22 -10.29 31.98
CA LYS A 523 -16.01 -10.39 30.53
C LYS A 523 -14.57 -10.70 30.18
N ARG A 524 -13.57 -10.16 30.90
CA ARG A 524 -12.12 -10.42 30.79
C ARG A 524 -11.72 -11.79 31.33
N GLU A 525 -12.30 -12.26 32.43
CA GLU A 525 -12.06 -13.59 33.00
C GLU A 525 -12.91 -14.64 32.28
N ALA A 526 -14.05 -14.29 31.66
CA ALA A 526 -14.74 -15.10 30.66
C ALA A 526 -13.95 -15.12 29.34
N TRP A 527 -13.30 -14.01 28.97
CA TRP A 527 -12.37 -13.91 27.84
C TRP A 527 -11.07 -14.70 28.09
N LYS A 528 -10.50 -14.66 29.31
CA LYS A 528 -9.36 -15.50 29.71
C LYS A 528 -9.80 -16.96 29.75
N ARG A 529 -10.99 -17.28 30.28
CA ARG A 529 -11.56 -18.63 30.25
C ARG A 529 -11.88 -19.13 28.83
N ARG A 530 -12.16 -18.25 27.86
CA ARG A 530 -12.37 -18.60 26.43
C ARG A 530 -11.11 -18.53 25.55
N LEU A 531 -10.11 -17.71 25.89
CA LEU A 531 -8.73 -17.78 25.37
C LEU A 531 -8.08 -19.12 25.71
N LEU A 532 -8.52 -19.73 26.81
CA LEU A 532 -8.17 -21.09 27.21
C LEU A 532 -8.94 -22.17 26.42
N GLY A 533 -9.83 -21.80 25.48
CA GLY A 533 -10.74 -22.70 24.76
C GLY A 533 -10.45 -22.94 23.27
N VAL A 534 -9.48 -22.26 22.66
CA VAL A 534 -8.78 -22.76 21.46
C VAL A 534 -7.63 -23.61 21.99
N PRO A 535 -7.30 -24.80 21.43
CA PRO A 535 -6.33 -25.68 22.06
C PRO A 535 -5.03 -24.92 22.37
N ARG A 536 -4.82 -24.66 23.66
CA ARG A 536 -3.60 -24.08 24.26
C ARG A 536 -2.35 -24.89 23.92
N ARG A 537 -2.53 -26.04 23.26
CA ARG A 537 -1.52 -26.99 22.84
C ARG A 537 -0.63 -26.56 21.67
N LEU A 538 -0.66 -25.32 21.18
CA LEU A 538 0.29 -24.92 20.13
C LEU A 538 1.15 -23.69 20.41
N GLN A 539 0.80 -22.76 21.31
CA GLN A 539 1.58 -21.50 21.49
C GLN A 539 1.89 -21.12 22.95
N VAL A 540 1.58 -22.02 23.89
CA VAL A 540 2.17 -21.99 25.24
C VAL A 540 3.21 -23.09 25.26
N SER A 541 4.30 -22.89 26.00
CA SER A 541 5.20 -24.01 26.22
C SER A 541 4.46 -25.16 26.92
N ASP A 542 4.71 -26.40 26.54
CA ASP A 542 4.25 -27.53 27.36
C ASP A 542 5.30 -27.85 28.43
N ASP A 543 4.85 -28.46 29.53
CA ASP A 543 5.70 -28.75 30.69
C ASP A 543 6.86 -29.66 30.27
N GLU A 544 6.60 -30.62 29.39
CA GLU A 544 7.63 -31.50 28.83
C GLU A 544 8.66 -30.72 28.00
N GLY A 545 8.23 -29.74 27.20
CA GLY A 545 9.12 -28.86 26.45
C GLY A 545 9.95 -27.96 27.35
N ILE A 546 9.36 -27.42 28.43
CA ILE A 546 10.08 -26.62 29.43
C ILE A 546 11.13 -27.46 30.14
N GLU A 547 10.76 -28.66 30.60
CA GLU A 547 11.67 -29.58 31.28
C GLU A 547 12.84 -29.98 30.36
N LEU A 548 12.56 -30.26 29.08
CA LEU A 548 13.60 -30.57 28.10
C LEU A 548 14.56 -29.39 27.89
N VAL A 549 14.05 -28.15 27.88
CA VAL A 549 14.91 -26.96 27.81
C VAL A 549 15.72 -26.75 29.08
N HIS A 550 15.17 -26.99 30.27
CA HIS A 550 15.94 -26.94 31.52
C HIS A 550 17.08 -27.95 31.55
N ARG A 551 16.83 -29.21 31.14
CA ARG A 551 17.89 -30.23 31.01
C ARG A 551 18.95 -29.79 30.01
N LEU A 552 18.54 -29.25 28.86
CA LEU A 552 19.47 -28.73 27.87
C LEU A 552 20.34 -27.60 28.46
N GLU A 553 19.75 -26.65 29.21
CA GLU A 553 20.49 -25.56 29.86
C GLU A 553 21.48 -26.06 30.91
N GLU A 554 21.12 -27.06 31.72
CA GLU A 554 22.03 -27.70 32.69
C GLU A 554 23.22 -28.35 31.99
N ILE A 555 22.98 -29.15 30.93
CA ILE A 555 24.02 -29.80 30.13
C ILE A 555 24.94 -28.77 29.48
N MET A 556 24.39 -27.65 29.01
CA MET A 556 25.16 -26.57 28.40
C MET A 556 25.94 -25.70 29.41
N GLY A 557 25.88 -25.99 30.72
CA GLY A 557 26.66 -25.29 31.75
C GLY A 557 25.86 -24.49 32.77
N GLY A 558 24.53 -24.48 32.64
CA GLY A 558 23.60 -23.84 33.56
C GLY A 558 23.45 -22.32 33.38
N ARG A 559 22.34 -21.79 33.89
CA ARG A 559 21.96 -20.38 33.73
C ARG A 559 22.96 -19.42 34.39
N GLU A 560 23.56 -19.81 35.49
CA GLU A 560 24.56 -18.98 36.16
C GLU A 560 25.83 -18.78 35.33
N ALA A 561 26.36 -19.85 34.72
CA ALA A 561 27.53 -19.75 33.84
C ALA A 561 27.19 -18.89 32.62
N TRP A 562 26.01 -19.09 32.03
CA TRP A 562 25.50 -18.25 30.96
C TRP A 562 25.45 -16.77 31.36
N ASN A 563 24.94 -16.45 32.54
CA ASN A 563 24.82 -15.05 33.01
C ASN A 563 26.19 -14.42 33.33
N ARG A 564 27.18 -15.20 33.79
CA ARG A 564 28.56 -14.73 34.00
C ARG A 564 29.32 -14.47 32.69
N LEU A 565 28.94 -15.15 31.61
CA LEU A 565 29.55 -14.95 30.29
C LEU A 565 29.19 -13.58 29.73
N ARG A 566 30.11 -12.60 29.90
CA ARG A 566 29.88 -11.20 29.58
C ARG A 566 30.13 -10.86 28.12
N HIS A 567 31.32 -11.18 27.60
CA HIS A 567 31.68 -10.81 26.23
C HIS A 567 31.63 -12.02 25.30
N ILE A 568 30.98 -11.87 24.15
CA ILE A 568 30.90 -12.91 23.12
C ILE A 568 31.25 -12.28 21.78
N SER A 569 32.21 -12.87 21.06
CA SER A 569 32.56 -12.48 19.70
C SER A 569 32.49 -13.67 18.75
N TRP A 570 31.97 -13.45 17.55
CA TRP A 570 31.79 -14.49 16.53
C TRP A 570 31.78 -13.90 15.12
N VAL A 571 31.97 -14.74 14.10
CA VAL A 571 31.88 -14.39 12.69
C VAL A 571 30.66 -15.10 12.09
N TYR A 572 29.65 -14.35 11.66
CA TYR A 572 28.48 -14.85 10.96
C TYR A 572 28.80 -15.14 9.47
N PRO A 573 28.19 -16.15 8.81
CA PRO A 573 28.48 -16.54 7.43
C PRO A 573 28.33 -15.46 6.34
N GLY A 574 27.68 -14.34 6.65
CA GLY A 574 27.52 -13.19 5.77
C GLY A 574 28.67 -12.18 5.85
N PRO A 575 29.93 -12.66 5.85
CA PRO A 575 31.04 -12.32 6.76
C PRO A 575 30.84 -11.05 7.61
N ARG A 576 30.04 -11.17 8.67
CA ARG A 576 29.89 -10.10 9.69
C ARG A 576 30.49 -10.58 10.99
N LYS A 577 31.47 -9.87 11.52
CA LYS A 577 32.04 -10.15 12.84
C LYS A 577 31.31 -9.31 13.87
N HIS A 578 30.83 -9.97 14.92
CA HIS A 578 30.18 -9.32 16.05
C HIS A 578 31.06 -9.45 17.28
N THR A 579 31.05 -8.44 18.14
CA THR A 579 31.59 -8.48 19.50
C THR A 579 30.56 -7.80 20.40
N TRP A 580 30.02 -8.54 21.36
CA TRP A 580 28.86 -8.14 22.17
C TRP A 580 29.21 -8.18 23.65
N ASP A 581 28.97 -7.08 24.38
CA ASP A 581 28.90 -7.05 25.84
C ASP A 581 27.44 -7.28 26.27
N LYS A 582 27.17 -8.47 26.83
CA LYS A 582 25.84 -8.84 27.33
C LYS A 582 25.35 -7.95 28.46
N ALA A 583 26.24 -7.44 29.30
CA ALA A 583 25.88 -6.71 30.50
C ALA A 583 25.44 -5.28 30.17
N SER A 584 26.19 -4.57 29.31
CA SER A 584 25.84 -3.20 28.90
C SER A 584 24.87 -3.16 27.72
N GLY A 585 24.86 -4.21 26.89
CA GLY A 585 24.15 -4.23 25.61
C GLY A 585 24.93 -3.60 24.46
N ASP A 586 26.21 -3.28 24.65
CA ASP A 586 27.03 -2.71 23.57
C ASP A 586 27.48 -3.78 22.58
N VAL A 587 27.41 -3.45 21.29
CA VAL A 587 27.81 -4.32 20.19
C VAL A 587 28.68 -3.58 19.17
N ARG A 588 29.78 -4.21 18.79
CA ARG A 588 30.59 -3.89 17.63
C ARG A 588 30.25 -4.87 16.51
N ILE A 589 29.86 -4.36 15.34
CA ILE A 589 29.58 -5.14 14.14
C ILE A 589 30.52 -4.67 13.03
N GLU A 590 31.38 -5.56 12.57
CA GLU A 590 32.33 -5.34 11.48
C GLU A 590 31.85 -6.11 10.25
N ALA A 591 31.62 -5.39 9.16
CA ALA A 591 31.24 -5.92 7.86
C ALA A 591 32.10 -5.25 6.76
N GLU A 592 32.01 -5.75 5.53
CA GLU A 592 32.75 -5.17 4.40
C GLU A 592 32.46 -3.67 4.25
N GLY A 593 33.49 -2.84 4.44
CA GLY A 593 33.40 -1.38 4.36
C GLY A 593 32.54 -0.72 5.44
N LEU A 594 32.15 -1.43 6.51
CA LEU A 594 31.24 -0.90 7.53
C LEU A 594 31.61 -1.35 8.94
N LEU A 595 31.69 -0.39 9.85
CA LEU A 595 31.83 -0.61 11.29
C LEU A 595 30.67 0.06 12.01
N ILE A 596 29.89 -0.71 12.76
CA ILE A 596 28.78 -0.23 13.57
C ILE A 596 29.13 -0.46 15.05
N LEU A 597 29.13 0.63 15.83
CA LEU A 597 29.28 0.60 17.28
C LEU A 597 27.97 1.10 17.88
N MET A 598 27.21 0.25 18.56
CA MET A 598 25.89 0.64 19.06
C MET A 598 25.49 -0.08 20.34
N ASN A 599 24.55 0.48 21.07
CA ASN A 599 23.89 -0.21 22.18
C ASN A 599 22.55 -0.80 21.71
N VAL A 600 22.32 -2.09 21.95
CA VAL A 600 21.12 -2.79 21.45
C VAL A 600 19.85 -2.46 22.24
N GLY A 601 19.99 -1.97 23.47
CA GLY A 601 18.87 -1.52 24.30
C GLY A 601 18.36 -0.15 23.88
N THR A 602 19.26 0.82 23.73
CA THR A 602 18.90 2.20 23.34
C THR A 602 18.80 2.41 21.83
N ARG A 603 19.41 1.52 21.04
CA ARG A 603 19.60 1.61 19.58
C ARG A 603 20.40 2.83 19.11
N ALA A 604 21.11 3.50 20.02
CA ALA A 604 22.00 4.60 19.70
C ALA A 604 23.43 4.11 19.44
N GLY A 605 24.19 4.83 18.62
CA GLY A 605 25.54 4.43 18.26
C GLY A 605 26.24 5.33 17.26
N ARG A 606 27.40 4.87 16.77
CA ARG A 606 28.22 5.50 15.72
C ARG A 606 28.46 4.49 14.61
N VAL A 607 28.56 4.98 13.39
CA VAL A 607 28.84 4.13 12.23
C VAL A 607 29.98 4.75 11.42
N TYR A 608 30.93 3.91 11.02
CA TYR A 608 32.00 4.28 10.10
C TYR A 608 31.81 3.51 8.80
N GLN A 609 31.77 4.23 7.69
CA GLN A 609 31.69 3.65 6.36
C GLN A 609 33.01 3.91 5.64
N ASN A 610 33.70 2.84 5.23
CA ASN A 610 35.06 2.88 4.66
C ASN A 610 36.05 3.69 5.52
N GLY A 611 35.98 3.52 6.85
CA GLY A 611 36.81 4.23 7.83
C GLY A 611 36.39 5.68 8.13
N VAL A 612 35.37 6.21 7.44
CA VAL A 612 34.89 7.59 7.66
C VAL A 612 33.64 7.59 8.53
N LEU A 613 33.64 8.43 9.58
CA LEU A 613 32.48 8.59 10.46
C LEU A 613 31.28 9.14 9.68
N VAL A 614 30.15 8.43 9.73
CA VAL A 614 28.88 8.86 9.15
C VAL A 614 28.27 9.96 10.02
N LYS A 615 28.29 11.20 9.54
CA LYS A 615 27.74 12.38 10.23
C LYS A 615 26.29 12.70 9.85
N ASP A 616 25.84 12.21 8.70
CA ASP A 616 24.46 12.40 8.25
C ASP A 616 23.49 11.62 9.16
N ALA A 617 22.55 12.33 9.80
CA ALA A 617 21.72 11.76 10.86
C ALA A 617 20.73 10.71 10.34
N VAL A 618 20.22 10.89 9.12
CA VAL A 618 19.29 9.94 8.48
C VAL A 618 20.05 8.66 8.15
N ARG A 619 21.18 8.79 7.45
CA ARG A 619 22.03 7.67 7.07
C ARG A 619 22.57 6.92 8.29
N LEU A 620 22.94 7.63 9.34
CA LEU A 620 23.36 7.04 10.61
C LEU A 620 22.22 6.20 11.21
N ARG A 621 20.99 6.72 11.28
CA ARG A 621 19.84 5.98 11.81
C ARG A 621 19.51 4.75 10.96
N GLU A 622 19.53 4.86 9.64
CA GLU A 622 19.34 3.71 8.74
C GLU A 622 20.34 2.58 9.01
N LEU A 623 21.62 2.94 9.15
CA LEU A 623 22.71 1.99 9.38
C LEU A 623 22.62 1.37 10.79
N LEU A 624 22.22 2.14 11.80
CA LEU A 624 21.96 1.62 13.16
C LEU A 624 20.76 0.67 13.18
N ASP A 625 19.67 0.98 12.48
CA ASP A 625 18.50 0.08 12.36
C ASP A 625 18.84 -1.20 11.58
N GLN A 626 19.73 -1.09 10.58
CA GLN A 626 20.30 -2.26 9.91
C GLN A 626 21.18 -3.09 10.85
N GLY A 627 22.07 -2.45 11.60
CA GLY A 627 22.92 -3.09 12.62
C GLY A 627 22.10 -3.84 13.66
N TYR A 628 21.03 -3.22 14.17
CA TYR A 628 20.12 -3.86 15.11
C TYR A 628 19.45 -5.11 14.52
N ARG A 629 18.94 -5.03 13.29
CA ARG A 629 18.32 -6.19 12.60
C ARG A 629 19.33 -7.31 12.37
N TRP A 630 20.57 -6.98 11.98
CA TRP A 630 21.65 -7.97 11.86
C TRP A 630 21.96 -8.60 13.20
N TRP A 631 22.12 -7.82 14.26
CA TRP A 631 22.39 -8.36 15.59
C TRP A 631 21.26 -9.28 16.07
N VAL A 632 19.99 -8.87 15.96
CA VAL A 632 18.84 -9.71 16.36
C VAL A 632 18.86 -11.06 15.66
N ASN A 633 19.08 -11.07 14.33
CA ASN A 633 19.11 -12.31 13.55
C ASN A 633 20.36 -13.16 13.84
N ASP A 634 21.54 -12.55 13.76
CA ASP A 634 22.82 -13.24 13.80
C ASP A 634 23.13 -13.78 15.19
N SER A 635 22.79 -13.02 16.25
CA SER A 635 22.94 -13.47 17.64
C SER A 635 21.93 -14.57 17.98
N TYR A 636 20.69 -14.51 17.46
CA TYR A 636 19.71 -15.57 17.72
C TYR A 636 20.23 -16.92 17.23
N TRP A 637 20.82 -16.99 16.03
CA TRP A 637 21.36 -18.25 15.50
C TRP A 637 22.63 -18.72 16.21
N LEU A 638 23.33 -17.82 16.91
CA LEU A 638 24.45 -18.21 17.78
C LEU A 638 23.95 -18.84 19.08
N VAL A 639 22.99 -18.20 19.75
CA VAL A 639 22.64 -18.50 21.15
C VAL A 639 21.22 -18.99 21.34
N MET A 640 20.55 -19.44 20.27
CA MET A 640 19.15 -19.90 20.28
C MET A 640 18.82 -20.81 21.46
N PRO A 641 19.62 -21.86 21.78
CA PRO A 641 19.34 -22.76 22.91
C PRO A 641 19.16 -22.04 24.25
N TRP A 642 19.89 -20.93 24.46
CA TRP A 642 19.84 -20.15 25.69
C TRP A 642 18.67 -19.16 25.78
N LYS A 643 17.95 -18.98 24.65
CA LYS A 643 16.83 -18.02 24.50
C LYS A 643 15.48 -18.72 24.34
N LEU A 644 15.43 -20.04 24.51
CA LEU A 644 14.23 -20.86 24.31
C LEU A 644 13.11 -20.57 25.33
N LEU A 645 13.46 -19.98 26.49
CA LEU A 645 12.52 -19.54 27.53
C LEU A 645 12.43 -18.01 27.65
N ASP A 646 12.96 -17.26 26.68
CA ASP A 646 12.84 -15.80 26.69
C ASP A 646 11.36 -15.38 26.61
N PRO A 647 10.97 -14.24 27.22
CA PRO A 647 9.62 -13.72 27.11
C PRO A 647 9.17 -13.60 25.63
N GLY A 648 8.03 -14.21 25.31
CA GLY A 648 7.49 -14.25 23.95
C GLY A 648 7.98 -15.43 23.09
N VAL A 649 8.78 -16.35 23.62
CA VAL A 649 9.12 -17.63 22.97
C VAL A 649 8.32 -18.76 23.60
N ALA A 650 7.77 -19.66 22.78
CA ALA A 650 7.04 -20.85 23.23
C ALA A 650 7.70 -22.12 22.68
N VAL A 651 7.91 -23.11 23.54
CA VAL A 651 8.58 -24.38 23.22
C VAL A 651 7.68 -25.59 23.46
N ARG A 652 7.64 -26.52 22.50
CA ARG A 652 6.72 -27.66 22.57
C ARG A 652 7.38 -28.96 22.22
N TYR A 653 7.27 -29.93 23.10
CA TYR A 653 7.68 -31.30 22.79
C TYR A 653 6.76 -31.89 21.72
N ARG A 654 7.36 -32.51 20.71
CA ARG A 654 6.69 -33.10 19.53
C ARG A 654 6.81 -34.61 19.49
N GLY A 655 7.35 -35.23 20.53
CA GLY A 655 7.60 -36.66 20.58
C GLY A 655 9.00 -37.02 20.08
N GLU A 656 9.19 -38.32 19.92
CA GLU A 656 10.44 -38.90 19.47
C GLU A 656 10.62 -38.76 17.95
N GLY A 657 11.82 -38.38 17.53
CA GLY A 657 12.27 -38.38 16.15
C GLY A 657 13.51 -39.25 15.96
N LYS A 658 13.96 -39.42 14.72
CA LYS A 658 15.20 -40.11 14.38
C LYS A 658 16.11 -39.23 13.54
N PHE A 659 17.41 -39.26 13.86
CA PHE A 659 18.44 -38.71 12.98
C PHE A 659 18.64 -39.62 11.76
N ALA A 660 19.35 -39.11 10.75
CA ALA A 660 19.62 -39.86 9.51
C ALA A 660 20.49 -41.11 9.72
N ASP A 661 21.28 -41.14 10.78
CA ASP A 661 22.15 -42.25 11.19
C ASP A 661 21.42 -43.30 12.07
N GLY A 662 20.13 -43.09 12.36
CA GLY A 662 19.29 -44.00 13.15
C GLY A 662 19.27 -43.72 14.65
N ARG A 663 20.07 -42.78 15.16
CA ARG A 663 20.00 -42.34 16.57
C ARG A 663 18.66 -41.69 16.88
N THR A 664 18.22 -41.80 18.14
CA THR A 664 16.92 -41.26 18.60
C THR A 664 17.06 -39.84 19.12
N SER A 665 15.99 -39.04 18.95
CA SER A 665 15.97 -37.64 19.34
C SER A 665 14.64 -37.24 19.97
N ASP A 666 14.68 -36.25 20.85
CA ASP A 666 13.50 -35.54 21.32
C ASP A 666 13.28 -34.30 20.45
N LEU A 667 12.09 -34.20 19.84
CA LEU A 667 11.75 -33.10 18.95
C LEU A 667 11.11 -31.94 19.73
N LEU A 668 11.68 -30.74 19.60
CA LEU A 668 11.20 -29.53 20.27
C LEU A 668 10.87 -28.44 19.23
N SER A 669 9.59 -28.07 19.14
CA SER A 669 9.12 -26.97 18.29
C SER A 669 9.27 -25.64 19.02
N VAL A 670 9.77 -24.61 18.32
CA VAL A 670 9.94 -23.25 18.85
C VAL A 670 9.12 -22.25 18.04
N LEU A 671 8.41 -21.37 18.74
CA LEU A 671 7.46 -20.42 18.18
C LEU A 671 7.64 -19.04 18.82
N PHE A 672 7.39 -17.97 18.07
CA PHE A 672 7.51 -16.60 18.56
C PHE A 672 6.15 -15.93 18.67
N ASN A 673 5.93 -15.21 19.75
CA ASN A 673 4.73 -14.45 20.04
C ASN A 673 5.07 -12.96 20.14
N GLY A 674 5.03 -12.27 18.99
CA GLY A 674 5.20 -10.82 18.94
C GLY A 674 6.60 -10.31 19.29
N VAL A 675 7.61 -11.18 19.28
CA VAL A 675 9.02 -10.85 19.57
C VAL A 675 9.92 -11.11 18.37
N GLY A 676 11.07 -10.43 18.34
CA GLY A 676 12.02 -10.48 17.22
C GLY A 676 11.60 -9.66 15.99
N THR A 677 12.42 -9.68 14.96
CA THR A 677 12.17 -8.98 13.68
C THR A 677 11.42 -9.83 12.65
N THR A 678 11.22 -11.13 12.96
CA THR A 678 10.57 -12.13 12.09
C THR A 678 9.64 -13.04 12.90
N PRO A 679 8.53 -12.50 13.44
CA PRO A 679 7.70 -13.21 14.44
C PRO A 679 6.90 -14.40 13.86
N ARG A 680 6.89 -14.59 12.54
CA ARG A 680 6.19 -15.70 11.87
C ARG A 680 7.04 -16.96 11.71
N ASN A 681 8.35 -16.86 11.94
CA ASN A 681 9.26 -17.98 11.82
C ASN A 681 8.91 -19.09 12.83
N ARG A 682 9.18 -20.34 12.45
CA ARG A 682 9.09 -21.51 13.34
C ARG A 682 10.34 -22.35 13.22
N TYR A 683 10.76 -22.94 14.33
CA TYR A 683 11.86 -23.90 14.35
C TYR A 683 11.39 -25.25 14.87
N LEU A 684 11.98 -26.33 14.37
CA LEU A 684 11.90 -27.66 14.97
C LEU A 684 13.32 -28.12 15.27
N LEU A 685 13.60 -28.32 16.55
CA LEU A 685 14.89 -28.71 17.09
C LEU A 685 14.87 -30.20 17.41
N ALA A 686 15.94 -30.92 17.12
CA ALA A 686 16.10 -32.32 17.51
C ALA A 686 17.27 -32.43 18.49
N LEU A 687 16.95 -32.81 19.72
CA LEU A 687 17.91 -33.04 20.78
C LEU A 687 18.25 -34.52 20.84
N ASP A 688 19.53 -34.87 20.81
CA ASP A 688 19.97 -36.26 20.92
C ASP A 688 19.67 -36.80 22.32
N ARG A 689 19.11 -38.02 22.39
CA ARG A 689 18.67 -38.59 23.67
C ARG A 689 19.80 -39.12 24.55
N GLU A 690 20.95 -39.42 23.97
CA GLU A 690 22.12 -39.91 24.71
C GLU A 690 22.89 -38.74 25.32
N THR A 691 23.12 -37.69 24.54
CA THR A 691 23.89 -36.51 24.96
C THR A 691 23.04 -35.39 25.55
N GLY A 692 21.73 -35.35 25.25
CA GLY A 692 20.81 -34.28 25.61
C GLY A 692 21.04 -32.95 24.87
N LEU A 693 21.99 -32.91 23.92
CA LEU A 693 22.36 -31.71 23.17
C LEU A 693 21.51 -31.54 21.91
N LEU A 694 21.28 -30.29 21.51
CA LEU A 694 20.73 -29.97 20.20
C LEU A 694 21.75 -30.35 19.11
N GLU A 695 21.36 -31.25 18.20
CA GLU A 695 22.21 -31.73 17.10
C GLU A 695 21.66 -31.39 15.71
N GLN A 696 20.38 -31.05 15.59
CA GLN A 696 19.77 -30.68 14.31
C GLN A 696 18.65 -29.66 14.49
N TRP A 697 18.51 -28.74 13.54
CA TRP A 697 17.44 -27.75 13.52
C TRP A 697 16.84 -27.62 12.13
N SER A 698 15.53 -27.43 12.10
CA SER A 698 14.74 -27.23 10.89
C SER A 698 14.07 -25.87 10.95
N PHE A 699 14.20 -25.07 9.89
CA PHE A 699 13.67 -23.72 9.80
C PHE A 699 12.44 -23.67 8.90
N PHE A 700 11.37 -23.04 9.39
CA PHE A 700 10.12 -22.78 8.67
C PHE A 700 9.90 -21.27 8.60
N ARG A 701 9.48 -20.76 7.44
CA ARG A 701 9.31 -19.32 7.21
C ARG A 701 8.04 -18.81 7.88
N ASP A 702 7.00 -19.63 7.86
CA ASP A 702 5.70 -19.33 8.45
C ASP A 702 5.19 -20.48 9.32
N LEU A 703 4.32 -20.16 10.28
CA LEU A 703 3.73 -21.11 11.23
C LEU A 703 3.01 -22.29 10.57
N GLY A 704 2.39 -22.05 9.40
CA GLY A 704 1.60 -23.03 8.65
C GLY A 704 2.40 -23.88 7.66
N ASP A 705 3.71 -23.66 7.52
CA ASP A 705 4.54 -24.38 6.56
C ASP A 705 4.57 -25.88 6.89
N LYS A 706 4.21 -26.70 5.89
CA LYS A 706 4.21 -28.17 6.00
C LYS A 706 5.61 -28.78 5.95
N SER A 707 6.57 -28.09 5.33
CA SER A 707 7.94 -28.55 5.13
C SER A 707 8.94 -27.43 5.49
N PRO A 708 10.11 -27.76 6.06
CA PRO A 708 11.10 -26.76 6.39
C PRO A 708 11.78 -26.20 5.13
N VAL A 709 12.17 -24.94 5.19
CA VAL A 709 13.05 -24.28 4.20
C VAL A 709 14.41 -24.98 4.15
N PHE A 710 14.92 -25.38 5.32
CA PHE A 710 16.09 -26.25 5.42
C PHE A 710 16.07 -27.01 6.74
N THR A 711 16.80 -28.12 6.75
CA THR A 711 17.18 -28.87 7.94
C THR A 711 18.70 -28.99 7.95
N ARG A 712 19.34 -28.65 9.07
CA ARG A 712 20.80 -28.52 9.18
C ARG A 712 21.31 -29.07 10.51
N PRO A 713 22.56 -29.58 10.57
CA PRO A 713 23.18 -29.95 11.83
C PRO A 713 23.43 -28.73 12.72
N TRP A 714 23.50 -28.97 14.03
CA TRP A 714 23.89 -28.04 15.08
C TRP A 714 24.98 -28.73 15.89
N SER A 715 26.23 -28.61 15.47
CA SER A 715 27.31 -29.53 15.86
C SER A 715 28.56 -28.76 16.30
N GLU A 716 29.59 -29.52 16.68
CA GLU A 716 30.87 -28.99 17.16
C GLU A 716 30.71 -28.14 18.43
N TRP A 717 30.07 -28.71 19.45
CA TRP A 717 29.92 -28.08 20.77
C TRP A 717 31.27 -27.93 21.46
N ARG A 718 31.59 -26.71 21.92
CA ARG A 718 32.81 -26.39 22.66
C ARG A 718 32.48 -25.60 23.92
N ALA A 719 33.29 -25.78 24.96
CA ALA A 719 33.15 -25.07 26.21
C ALA A 719 33.86 -23.71 26.18
N TYR A 720 33.18 -22.68 26.68
CA TYR A 720 33.62 -21.30 26.77
C TYR A 720 33.30 -20.76 28.17
N ASP A 721 34.29 -20.72 29.07
CA ASP A 721 34.12 -20.36 30.49
C ASP A 721 32.96 -21.12 31.17
N GLY A 722 32.85 -22.42 30.89
CA GLY A 722 31.81 -23.29 31.46
C GLY A 722 30.46 -23.24 30.72
N VAL A 723 30.35 -22.52 29.61
CA VAL A 723 29.15 -22.48 28.74
C VAL A 723 29.43 -23.23 27.45
N LEU A 724 28.58 -24.18 27.07
CA LEU A 724 28.64 -24.85 25.77
C LEU A 724 28.03 -23.96 24.67
N LEU A 725 28.78 -23.77 23.59
CA LEU A 725 28.33 -23.16 22.35
C LEU A 725 28.79 -24.01 21.16
N ALA A 726 27.87 -24.28 20.24
CA ALA A 726 28.20 -24.98 18.99
C ALA A 726 28.95 -24.05 18.03
N THR A 727 29.99 -24.52 17.37
CA THR A 727 30.74 -23.73 16.36
C THR A 727 30.24 -23.94 14.94
N ASP A 728 29.44 -24.98 14.67
CA ASP A 728 28.80 -25.22 13.36
C ASP A 728 27.27 -25.19 13.48
N LYS A 729 26.60 -24.70 12.42
CA LYS A 729 25.13 -24.62 12.25
C LYS A 729 24.67 -25.23 10.93
N GLY A 730 25.50 -26.09 10.34
CA GLY A 730 25.24 -26.77 9.06
C GLY A 730 25.36 -25.86 7.86
N ASN A 731 26.16 -24.80 7.99
CA ASN A 731 26.47 -23.84 6.93
C ASN A 731 27.92 -23.96 6.44
N ARG A 732 28.69 -24.97 6.91
CA ARG A 732 30.11 -25.19 6.59
C ARG A 732 30.97 -23.95 6.88
N HIS A 733 30.63 -23.22 7.94
CA HIS A 733 31.27 -21.98 8.34
C HIS A 733 31.71 -22.10 9.80
N ASP A 734 32.98 -21.84 10.08
CA ASP A 734 33.47 -21.73 11.46
C ASP A 734 33.08 -20.36 12.03
N TRP A 735 32.23 -20.35 13.05
CA TRP A 735 31.76 -19.13 13.69
C TRP A 735 32.84 -18.42 14.52
N GLN A 736 34.04 -19.01 14.68
CA GLN A 736 35.21 -18.40 15.33
C GLN A 736 34.86 -17.76 16.70
N ILE A 737 34.09 -18.50 17.50
CA ILE A 737 33.54 -18.00 18.76
C ILE A 737 34.68 -17.74 19.75
N LYS A 738 34.67 -16.56 20.38
CA LYS A 738 35.60 -16.14 21.45
C LYS A 738 34.82 -15.49 22.59
N THR A 739 35.22 -15.78 23.82
CA THR A 739 34.58 -15.26 25.03
C THR A 739 35.62 -14.65 25.99
N PRO A 740 36.19 -13.49 25.64
CA PRO A 740 37.17 -12.85 26.52
C PRO A 740 36.51 -12.43 27.85
N ARG A 741 37.21 -12.64 28.98
CA ARG A 741 36.70 -12.22 30.29
C ARG A 741 36.61 -10.70 30.42
N GLU A 742 37.57 -10.00 29.82
CA GLU A 742 37.64 -8.55 29.81
C GLU A 742 38.02 -8.07 28.40
N LEU A 743 37.43 -6.94 28.00
CA LEU A 743 37.78 -6.20 26.80
C LEU A 743 37.97 -4.73 27.16
N PRO A 744 38.97 -4.05 26.59
CA PRO A 744 39.11 -2.61 26.76
C PRO A 744 37.83 -1.89 26.28
N PRO A 745 37.33 -0.85 26.99
CA PRO A 745 36.14 -0.09 26.58
C PRO A 745 36.22 0.45 25.14
N GLU A 746 37.44 0.72 24.67
CA GLU A 746 37.74 1.20 23.33
C GLU A 746 37.21 0.28 22.23
N VAL A 747 37.06 -1.03 22.51
CA VAL A 747 36.46 -1.99 21.57
C VAL A 747 35.07 -1.55 21.12
N TYR A 748 34.30 -0.92 22.02
CA TYR A 748 32.91 -0.51 21.76
C TYR A 748 32.78 0.98 21.43
N SER A 749 33.83 1.78 21.57
CA SER A 749 33.77 3.24 21.39
C SER A 749 34.69 3.79 20.30
N ALA A 750 35.74 3.06 19.92
CA ALA A 750 36.75 3.49 18.95
C ALA A 750 36.67 2.67 17.64
N PRO A 751 36.99 3.29 16.48
CA PRO A 751 37.00 2.61 15.19
C PRO A 751 38.03 1.48 15.11
#